data_AF-A0A814JWF5-F1
#
_entry.id   AF-A0A814JWF5-F1
#
_cell.length_a   1.000
_cell.length_b   1.000
_cell.length_c   1.000
_cell.angle_alpha   90.00
_cell.angle_beta   90.00
_cell.angle_gamma   90.00
#
_symmetry.space_group_name_H-M   'P 1'
#
loop_
_entity.id
_entity.type
_entity.pdbx_description
1 polymer ?
#
loop_
_entity_poly.entity_id
_entity_poly.type
_entity_poly.pdbx_seq_one_letter_code
_entity_poly.pdbx_strand_id
1 'polypeptide(L)'
;MLVARCFFILLFVTLCIGVLVLDWYLADTIPWSHYESSTQQLINGIPFCEYDRSRNFLRERANSMSDFSFLGVGFYMLVRSIETKSNNLTKIIILSVINGLINCVHAFGSWLNHACRCQFGHRLDITGMWLVTSFITLYSLMQHIRINNKKNVPGILHRLWPSLLYVSTAIGSTFAMYKADIQFCCGERLPLINLLAYGASEGFFGVIASIHTDEYLLLPTNVFFEFIKEEDIQQAQPKTLLISELEPGHRYELVCTTHAGLVRYRMGDVINCTRFLCRADDLVSLPEEPIEIPRIPLISLAYRVGTLLSVFGEKTNEQHLINALQQTVCQWREQGIPVNSYEFASYPRLDVFPAQYVIFLELIEDQEHKIDAQQLQILKNTINTEVEQELCKANQNYQNSRSSTKLGPLNAILCCPKKRIKHTPVETKKSTDRRGLLASGSVIVDCIIIIDHWPIENCTSFVQCPPIMAGGGGPFNIVKNLVAMNAHFPLSLLGLIGNDVNGKWVIEDCMKSHIDISQLQTINDSTPTSCTYVMSVENTNRRTFFHQQGVNGYLNEQHFDFSQTTAKLFYLGPLTLLTALDQLIDDNKRTNASKVLEAALLSGLETIVDFSTTKNSNYSKVAQASLPFIDHLIINETEAGLILDQHLTSAILITKDGNILRQGSPILPAEFIKGAVGAGDAFAAGMIYGIHEQWPLDKTLHLAVCVGAMSLSDETSCGGMKTIDECIQLEKFGFRKL
;
A
#
# COMPACT_ATOMS: atom_id res chain seq x y z
N MET A 1 -18.43 46.84 6.39
CA MET A 1 -17.03 46.55 6.80
C MET A 1 -16.83 46.67 8.31
N LEU A 2 -17.04 47.85 8.93
CA LEU A 2 -16.86 48.01 10.39
C LEU A 2 -17.74 47.04 11.20
N VAL A 3 -19.01 46.87 10.81
CA VAL A 3 -19.95 45.92 11.44
C VAL A 3 -19.45 44.46 11.36
N ALA A 4 -18.91 44.05 10.21
CA ALA A 4 -18.36 42.69 10.03
C ALA A 4 -17.07 42.48 10.85
N ARG A 5 -16.23 43.51 10.99
CA ARG A 5 -15.04 43.46 11.87
C ARG A 5 -15.43 43.32 13.33
N CYS A 6 -16.36 44.15 13.78
CA CYS A 6 -16.91 44.05 15.14
C CYS A 6 -17.54 42.67 15.36
N PHE A 7 -18.23 42.11 14.37
CA PHE A 7 -18.79 40.76 14.44
C PHE A 7 -17.72 39.68 14.62
N PHE A 8 -16.64 39.65 13.81
CA PHE A 8 -15.60 38.61 13.95
C PHE A 8 -14.76 38.77 15.21
N ILE A 9 -14.47 40.01 15.62
CA ILE A 9 -13.77 40.26 16.89
C ILE A 9 -14.66 39.84 18.07
N LEU A 10 -15.95 40.19 18.04
CA LEU A 10 -16.90 39.78 19.08
C LEU A 10 -17.06 38.26 19.09
N LEU A 11 -17.11 37.60 17.93
CA LEU A 11 -17.19 36.14 17.82
C LEU A 11 -15.92 35.47 18.35
N PHE A 12 -14.73 35.98 18.01
CA PHE A 12 -13.45 35.50 18.56
C PHE A 12 -13.41 35.63 20.08
N VAL A 13 -13.73 36.82 20.60
CA VAL A 13 -13.77 37.09 22.04
C VAL A 13 -14.81 36.20 22.72
N THR A 14 -15.99 36.01 22.12
CA THR A 14 -17.05 35.14 22.67
C THR A 14 -16.65 33.67 22.67
N LEU A 15 -15.96 33.19 21.61
CA LEU A 15 -15.44 31.82 21.55
C LEU A 15 -14.28 31.62 22.53
N CYS A 16 -13.35 32.56 22.63
CA CYS A 16 -12.27 32.52 23.61
C CYS A 16 -12.82 32.54 25.04
N ILE A 17 -13.77 33.43 25.34
CA ILE A 17 -14.46 33.46 26.64
C ILE A 17 -15.24 32.16 26.84
N GLY A 18 -15.95 31.66 25.84
CA GLY A 18 -16.71 30.40 25.91
C GLY A 18 -15.81 29.21 26.21
N VAL A 19 -14.66 29.11 25.53
CA VAL A 19 -13.64 28.08 25.79
C VAL A 19 -13.03 28.27 27.18
N LEU A 20 -12.70 29.49 27.61
CA LEU A 20 -12.15 29.76 28.94
C LEU A 20 -13.17 29.51 30.07
N VAL A 21 -14.44 29.81 29.85
CA VAL A 21 -15.54 29.56 30.80
C VAL A 21 -15.84 28.07 30.86
N LEU A 22 -15.82 27.35 29.73
CA LEU A 22 -15.91 25.89 29.72
C LEU A 22 -14.68 25.28 30.40
N ASP A 23 -13.48 25.82 30.16
CA ASP A 23 -12.24 25.40 30.80
C ASP A 23 -12.28 25.61 32.31
N TRP A 24 -12.80 26.75 32.77
CA TRP A 24 -13.01 27.06 34.19
C TRP A 24 -14.07 26.16 34.83
N TYR A 25 -15.20 25.96 34.15
CA TYR A 25 -16.28 25.07 34.62
C TYR A 25 -15.82 23.61 34.72
N LEU A 26 -14.97 23.16 33.78
CA LEU A 26 -14.42 21.82 33.76
C LEU A 26 -13.24 21.65 34.74
N ALA A 27 -12.49 22.72 35.05
CA ALA A 27 -11.38 22.69 36.01
C ALA A 27 -11.79 22.28 37.43
N ASP A 28 -13.03 22.58 37.85
CA ASP A 28 -13.55 22.22 39.18
C ASP A 28 -14.22 20.84 39.23
N THR A 29 -14.40 20.16 38.09
CA THR A 29 -15.12 18.87 38.07
C THR A 29 -14.26 17.67 38.45
N ILE A 30 -12.91 17.76 38.38
CA ILE A 30 -11.99 16.70 38.83
C ILE A 30 -10.65 17.32 39.28
N PRO A 31 -10.29 17.30 40.57
CA PRO A 31 -9.02 17.84 41.02
C PRO A 31 -7.85 16.97 40.53
N TRP A 32 -6.86 17.61 39.91
CA TRP A 32 -5.60 16.98 39.48
C TRP A 32 -4.87 16.23 40.61
N SER A 33 -5.09 16.62 41.86
CA SER A 33 -4.49 15.99 43.05
C SER A 33 -4.92 14.54 43.28
N HIS A 34 -6.00 14.06 42.64
CA HIS A 34 -6.36 12.63 42.63
C HIS A 34 -5.61 11.81 41.57
N TYR A 35 -4.97 12.46 40.60
CA TYR A 35 -4.27 11.82 39.47
C TYR A 35 -2.74 11.91 39.57
N GLU A 36 -2.21 12.85 40.35
CA GLU A 36 -0.76 12.96 40.61
C GLU A 36 -0.19 11.77 41.40
N SER A 37 -1.00 11.10 42.23
CA SER A 37 -0.54 9.95 43.03
C SER A 37 -0.77 8.58 42.38
N SER A 38 -1.41 8.50 41.21
CA SER A 38 -1.85 7.25 40.59
C SER A 38 -1.16 6.90 39.27
N THR A 39 0.01 7.46 38.97
CA THR A 39 0.85 6.99 37.86
C THR A 39 1.57 5.66 38.16
N GLN A 40 1.45 5.15 39.40
CA GLN A 40 1.93 3.81 39.79
C GLN A 40 0.83 2.75 39.97
N GLN A 41 -0.47 3.10 39.98
CA GLN A 41 -1.51 2.10 40.19
C GLN A 41 -2.28 1.81 38.91
N LEU A 42 -2.16 0.55 38.47
CA LEU A 42 -3.11 -0.08 37.57
C LEU A 42 -4.52 0.15 38.12
N ILE A 43 -5.36 0.91 37.41
CA ILE A 43 -6.78 1.04 37.78
C ILE A 43 -7.45 -0.25 37.34
N ASN A 44 -7.85 -1.09 38.29
CA ASN A 44 -8.40 -2.44 38.02
C ASN A 44 -7.50 -3.33 37.14
N GLY A 45 -6.18 -3.24 37.29
CA GLY A 45 -5.26 -4.10 36.53
C GLY A 45 -4.93 -3.62 35.11
N ILE A 46 -5.38 -2.43 34.72
CA ILE A 46 -5.18 -1.88 33.37
C ILE A 46 -4.22 -0.68 33.41
N PRO A 47 -3.20 -0.62 32.52
CA PRO A 47 -2.33 0.55 32.36
C PRO A 47 -3.13 1.83 32.11
N PHE A 48 -2.69 2.97 32.65
CA PHE A 48 -3.36 4.27 32.45
C PHE A 48 -3.51 4.69 30.97
N CYS A 49 -2.64 4.19 30.08
CA CYS A 49 -2.75 4.37 28.64
C CYS A 49 -3.87 3.53 27.98
N GLU A 50 -4.36 2.50 28.66
CA GLU A 50 -5.37 1.54 28.19
C GLU A 50 -6.74 1.69 28.87
N TYR A 51 -6.87 2.52 29.91
CA TYR A 51 -8.14 2.79 30.56
C TYR A 51 -9.09 3.56 29.63
N ASP A 52 -10.38 3.21 29.60
CA ASP A 52 -11.39 3.79 28.69
C ASP A 52 -11.55 5.31 28.92
N ARG A 53 -10.81 6.09 28.13
CA ARG A 53 -10.79 7.58 28.16
C ARG A 53 -12.06 8.20 27.60
N SER A 54 -13.03 7.41 27.14
CA SER A 54 -14.27 7.91 26.51
C SER A 54 -15.30 8.46 27.50
N ARG A 55 -15.10 8.25 28.81
CA ARG A 55 -16.11 8.56 29.84
C ARG A 55 -15.75 9.68 30.81
N ASN A 56 -14.50 10.15 30.83
CA ASN A 56 -14.03 11.22 31.73
C ASN A 56 -13.17 12.23 30.96
N PHE A 57 -13.33 13.52 31.27
CA PHE A 57 -12.49 14.58 30.71
C PHE A 57 -11.08 14.51 31.32
N LEU A 58 -10.05 14.37 30.49
CA LEU A 58 -8.64 14.34 30.89
C LEU A 58 -7.88 15.32 29.98
N ARG A 59 -7.27 16.35 30.56
CA ARG A 59 -6.63 17.45 29.81
C ARG A 59 -5.11 17.29 29.76
N GLU A 60 -4.53 17.23 28.56
CA GLU A 60 -3.09 17.46 28.34
C GLU A 60 -2.83 18.95 28.12
N ARG A 61 -2.25 19.63 29.13
CA ARG A 61 -2.11 21.11 29.15
C ARG A 61 -1.31 21.66 27.95
N ALA A 62 -0.29 20.94 27.50
CA ALA A 62 0.59 21.37 26.41
C ALA A 62 -0.11 21.43 25.04
N ASN A 63 -0.92 20.43 24.71
CA ASN A 63 -1.60 20.33 23.41
C ASN A 63 -2.75 21.35 23.30
N SER A 64 -3.43 21.66 24.41
CA SER A 64 -4.50 22.68 24.40
C SER A 64 -4.01 24.10 24.10
N MET A 65 -2.73 24.41 24.38
CA MET A 65 -2.16 25.74 24.11
C MET A 65 -1.80 25.95 22.64
N SER A 66 -1.35 24.92 21.93
CA SER A 66 -1.15 24.98 20.47
C SER A 66 -2.46 25.24 19.72
N ASP A 67 -3.58 24.71 20.20
CA ASP A 67 -4.90 24.89 19.57
C ASP A 67 -5.36 26.36 19.55
N PHE A 68 -5.06 27.13 20.62
CA PHE A 68 -5.34 28.57 20.64
C PHE A 68 -4.56 29.35 19.58
N SER A 69 -3.40 28.86 19.17
CA SER A 69 -2.57 29.46 18.12
C SER A 69 -3.26 29.34 16.76
N PHE A 70 -3.82 28.16 16.45
CA PHE A 70 -4.60 27.93 15.22
C PHE A 70 -5.88 28.76 15.19
N LEU A 71 -6.58 28.86 16.32
CA LEU A 71 -7.75 29.74 16.45
C LEU A 71 -7.37 31.20 16.19
N GLY A 72 -6.28 31.69 16.81
CA GLY A 72 -5.78 33.05 16.61
C GLY A 72 -5.39 33.35 15.16
N VAL A 73 -4.64 32.45 14.51
CA VAL A 73 -4.27 32.57 13.09
C VAL A 73 -5.50 32.57 12.19
N GLY A 74 -6.46 31.67 12.46
CA GLY A 74 -7.70 31.58 11.69
C GLY A 74 -8.48 32.88 11.71
N PHE A 75 -8.72 33.45 12.89
CA PHE A 75 -9.44 34.74 13.01
C PHE A 75 -8.65 35.93 12.47
N TYR A 76 -7.32 35.95 12.61
CA TYR A 76 -6.48 36.97 12.00
C TYR A 76 -6.66 37.01 10.47
N MET A 77 -6.68 35.84 9.83
CA MET A 77 -6.92 35.74 8.38
C MET A 77 -8.33 36.19 7.98
N LEU A 78 -9.35 35.86 8.78
CA LEU A 78 -10.72 36.35 8.57
C LEU A 78 -10.77 37.88 8.61
N VAL A 79 -10.14 38.50 9.61
CA VAL A 79 -10.11 39.97 9.75
C VAL A 79 -9.35 40.63 8.60
N ARG A 80 -8.16 40.13 8.24
CA ARG A 80 -7.34 40.67 7.13
C ARG A 80 -8.03 40.56 5.77
N SER A 81 -8.77 39.48 5.53
CA SER A 81 -9.53 39.31 4.28
C SER A 81 -10.50 40.46 4.03
N ILE A 82 -11.11 41.00 5.10
CA ILE A 82 -12.08 42.10 5.04
C ILE A 82 -11.40 43.47 4.82
N GLU A 83 -10.11 43.62 5.15
CA GLU A 83 -9.39 44.89 4.99
C GLU A 83 -8.90 45.16 3.57
N THR A 84 -8.85 44.14 2.73
CA THR A 84 -8.23 44.23 1.40
C THR A 84 -9.16 44.93 0.41
N LYS A 85 -8.89 46.19 0.07
CA LYS A 85 -9.60 46.95 -0.98
C LYS A 85 -8.81 46.89 -2.30
N SER A 86 -9.11 45.91 -3.17
CA SER A 86 -8.58 45.91 -4.55
C SER A 86 -9.45 45.08 -5.49
N ASN A 87 -9.78 45.64 -6.66
CA ASN A 87 -10.69 45.06 -7.66
C ASN A 87 -10.16 43.79 -8.36
N ASN A 88 -8.87 43.46 -8.24
CA ASN A 88 -8.30 42.22 -8.84
C ASN A 88 -8.16 41.06 -7.84
N LEU A 89 -8.63 41.22 -6.60
CA LEU A 89 -8.29 40.31 -5.48
C LEU A 89 -9.46 39.59 -4.81
N THR A 90 -10.65 39.56 -5.42
CA THR A 90 -11.85 38.91 -4.85
C THR A 90 -11.61 37.42 -4.51
N LYS A 91 -10.76 36.72 -5.29
CA LYS A 91 -10.38 35.32 -5.03
C LYS A 91 -9.52 35.17 -3.77
N ILE A 92 -8.59 36.08 -3.50
CA ILE A 92 -7.70 36.01 -2.32
C ILE A 92 -8.48 36.26 -1.02
N ILE A 93 -9.50 37.14 -1.08
CA ILE A 93 -10.39 37.41 0.04
C ILE A 93 -11.22 36.17 0.39
N ILE A 94 -11.87 35.56 -0.61
CA ILE A 94 -12.67 34.33 -0.41
C ILE A 94 -11.80 33.19 0.13
N LEU A 95 -10.60 33.01 -0.41
CA LEU A 95 -9.67 31.97 0.04
C LEU A 95 -9.17 32.20 1.47
N SER A 96 -8.90 33.45 1.84
CA SER A 96 -8.50 33.80 3.21
C SER A 96 -9.63 33.55 4.21
N VAL A 97 -10.90 33.76 3.80
CA VAL A 97 -12.08 33.44 4.62
C VAL A 97 -12.21 31.93 4.83
N ILE A 98 -12.10 31.13 3.75
CA ILE A 98 -12.17 29.67 3.82
C ILE A 98 -11.05 29.12 4.72
N ASN A 99 -9.83 29.62 4.58
CA ASN A 99 -8.70 29.17 5.38
C ASN A 99 -8.84 29.53 6.86
N GLY A 100 -9.39 30.71 7.16
CA GLY A 100 -9.69 31.11 8.53
C GLY A 100 -10.67 30.15 9.20
N LEU A 101 -11.70 29.71 8.47
CA LEU A 101 -12.69 28.75 8.96
C LEU A 101 -12.11 27.35 9.16
N ILE A 102 -11.28 26.86 8.22
CA ILE A 102 -10.63 25.54 8.32
C ILE A 102 -9.73 25.45 9.57
N ASN A 103 -8.93 26.48 9.83
CA ASN A 103 -8.08 26.52 11.03
C ASN A 103 -8.89 26.56 12.33
N CYS A 104 -10.06 27.22 12.34
CA CYS A 104 -10.96 27.20 13.49
C CYS A 104 -11.58 25.81 13.71
N VAL A 105 -11.94 25.10 12.64
CA VAL A 105 -12.46 23.71 12.72
C VAL A 105 -11.41 22.75 13.26
N HIS A 106 -10.16 22.86 12.78
CA HIS A 106 -9.06 22.04 13.29
C HIS A 106 -8.79 22.32 14.77
N ALA A 107 -8.66 23.60 15.16
CA ALA A 107 -8.43 23.98 16.55
C ALA A 107 -9.52 23.43 17.49
N PHE A 108 -10.80 23.52 17.08
CA PHE A 108 -11.91 23.03 17.89
C PHE A 108 -11.96 21.50 17.94
N GLY A 109 -11.70 20.82 16.82
CA GLY A 109 -11.64 19.35 16.75
C GLY A 109 -10.52 18.77 17.60
N SER A 110 -9.31 19.31 17.46
CA SER A 110 -8.13 18.97 18.26
C SER A 110 -8.38 19.19 19.75
N TRP A 111 -8.90 20.35 20.14
CA TRP A 111 -9.22 20.65 21.54
C TRP A 111 -10.24 19.68 22.14
N LEU A 112 -11.33 19.35 21.42
CA LEU A 112 -12.33 18.36 21.85
C LEU A 112 -11.77 16.94 21.93
N ASN A 113 -10.91 16.58 20.98
CA ASN A 113 -10.23 15.29 20.94
C ASN A 113 -9.29 15.14 22.15
N HIS A 114 -8.48 16.16 22.45
CA HIS A 114 -7.57 16.16 23.59
C HIS A 114 -8.27 16.32 24.95
N ALA A 115 -9.42 16.99 25.01
CA ALA A 115 -10.17 17.16 26.26
C ALA A 115 -11.02 15.92 26.65
N CYS A 116 -11.54 15.17 25.66
CA CYS A 116 -12.54 14.11 25.91
C CYS A 116 -12.30 12.77 25.19
N ARG A 117 -11.35 12.68 24.25
CA ARG A 117 -11.18 11.56 23.29
C ARG A 117 -12.49 11.01 22.72
N CYS A 118 -13.43 11.90 22.40
CA CYS A 118 -14.72 11.50 21.85
C CYS A 118 -14.60 11.23 20.35
N GLN A 119 -15.37 10.26 19.83
CA GLN A 119 -15.38 9.94 18.41
C GLN A 119 -15.74 11.15 17.54
N PHE A 120 -16.54 12.09 18.09
CA PHE A 120 -16.88 13.35 17.45
C PHE A 120 -15.68 14.30 17.33
N GLY A 121 -14.93 14.51 18.42
CA GLY A 121 -13.70 15.30 18.44
C GLY A 121 -12.65 14.72 17.51
N HIS A 122 -12.42 13.40 17.56
CA HIS A 122 -11.51 12.70 16.66
C HIS A 122 -11.87 12.86 15.18
N ARG A 123 -13.16 12.78 14.83
CA ARG A 123 -13.62 13.03 13.45
C ARG A 123 -13.38 14.47 13.02
N LEU A 124 -13.67 15.44 13.88
CA LEU A 124 -13.43 16.86 13.59
C LEU A 124 -11.94 17.18 13.45
N ASP A 125 -11.11 16.60 14.30
CA ASP A 125 -9.66 16.76 14.29
C ASP A 125 -9.05 16.21 12.99
N ILE A 126 -9.36 14.95 12.64
CA ILE A 126 -8.95 14.33 11.38
C ILE A 126 -9.45 15.14 10.18
N THR A 127 -10.71 15.58 10.20
CA THR A 127 -11.29 16.36 9.10
C THR A 127 -10.57 17.71 8.97
N GLY A 128 -10.28 18.38 10.08
CA GLY A 128 -9.49 19.61 10.12
C GLY A 128 -8.08 19.41 9.56
N MET A 129 -7.37 18.36 9.99
CA MET A 129 -6.05 18.02 9.46
C MET A 129 -6.08 17.71 7.96
N TRP A 130 -7.09 16.99 7.48
CA TRP A 130 -7.26 16.67 6.07
C TRP A 130 -7.52 17.94 5.22
N LEU A 131 -8.29 18.87 5.77
CA LEU A 131 -8.59 20.16 5.14
C LEU A 131 -7.40 21.14 5.16
N VAL A 132 -6.56 21.09 6.20
CA VAL A 132 -5.29 21.84 6.28
C VAL A 132 -4.27 21.27 5.30
N THR A 133 -4.14 19.94 5.21
CA THR A 133 -3.18 19.27 4.31
C THR A 133 -3.57 19.37 2.83
N SER A 134 -4.87 19.47 2.51
CA SER A 134 -5.34 19.79 1.16
C SER A 134 -5.02 21.22 0.71
N PHE A 135 -4.32 22.02 1.51
CA PHE A 135 -3.67 23.25 1.06
C PHE A 135 -2.41 23.01 0.20
N ILE A 136 -1.84 21.80 0.20
CA ILE A 136 -0.91 21.36 -0.88
C ILE A 136 -1.61 21.50 -2.24
N THR A 137 -2.93 21.28 -2.29
CA THR A 137 -3.75 21.50 -3.49
C THR A 137 -3.96 22.97 -3.82
N LEU A 138 -3.94 23.89 -2.83
CA LEU A 138 -3.94 25.34 -3.08
C LEU A 138 -2.58 25.84 -3.59
N TYR A 139 -1.48 25.24 -3.11
CA TYR A 139 -0.16 25.39 -3.72
C TYR A 139 -0.14 24.84 -5.16
N SER A 140 -0.76 23.68 -5.43
CA SER A 140 -0.94 23.16 -6.80
C SER A 140 -1.79 24.07 -7.68
N LEU A 141 -2.77 24.77 -7.11
CA LEU A 141 -3.57 25.79 -7.81
C LEU A 141 -2.75 27.06 -8.10
N MET A 142 -1.83 27.45 -7.21
CA MET A 142 -0.86 28.53 -7.45
C MET A 142 0.17 28.16 -8.52
N GLN A 143 0.63 26.90 -8.56
CA GLN A 143 1.40 26.32 -9.66
C GLN A 143 0.62 26.39 -10.98
N HIS A 144 -0.68 26.11 -10.97
CA HIS A 144 -1.53 26.23 -12.17
C HIS A 144 -1.67 27.68 -12.67
N ILE A 145 -1.66 28.68 -11.78
CA ILE A 145 -1.60 30.10 -12.16
C ILE A 145 -0.21 30.48 -12.71
N ARG A 146 0.86 29.81 -12.27
CA ARG A 146 2.24 29.92 -12.81
C ARG A 146 2.32 29.41 -14.26
N ILE A 147 1.60 28.34 -14.60
CA ILE A 147 1.56 27.74 -15.94
C ILE A 147 0.94 28.67 -17.00
N ASN A 148 0.08 29.61 -16.61
CA ASN A 148 -0.54 30.57 -17.55
C ASN A 148 0.25 31.88 -17.76
N ASN A 149 1.37 32.11 -17.06
CA ASN A 149 2.25 33.25 -17.29
C ASN A 149 3.66 32.75 -17.61
N LYS A 150 3.99 32.69 -18.91
CA LYS A 150 5.22 32.16 -19.54
C LYS A 150 6.57 32.81 -19.12
N LYS A 151 6.86 33.03 -17.84
CA LYS A 151 8.22 33.32 -17.35
C LYS A 151 8.46 32.66 -15.97
N ASN A 152 9.42 31.74 -15.91
CA ASN A 152 10.05 31.28 -14.67
C ASN A 152 10.81 32.45 -14.06
N VAL A 153 10.14 33.22 -13.21
CA VAL A 153 10.73 34.39 -12.56
C VAL A 153 11.33 33.97 -11.20
N PRO A 154 12.66 34.07 -11.02
CA PRO A 154 13.28 33.81 -9.71
C PRO A 154 12.81 34.85 -8.68
N GLY A 155 12.67 34.41 -7.42
CA GLY A 155 12.25 35.28 -6.32
C GLY A 155 10.78 35.69 -6.35
N ILE A 156 9.90 34.83 -6.88
CA ILE A 156 8.46 35.10 -6.95
C ILE A 156 7.84 35.34 -5.55
N LEU A 157 8.33 34.64 -4.52
CA LEU A 157 7.77 34.75 -3.16
C LEU A 157 7.98 36.16 -2.57
N HIS A 158 9.19 36.72 -2.72
CA HIS A 158 9.46 38.09 -2.31
C HIS A 158 8.67 39.13 -3.13
N ARG A 159 8.30 38.82 -4.38
CA ARG A 159 7.48 39.74 -5.20
C ARG A 159 6.02 39.74 -4.76
N LEU A 160 5.48 38.57 -4.42
CA LEU A 160 4.11 38.42 -3.93
C LEU A 160 3.97 38.95 -2.49
N TRP A 161 4.98 38.74 -1.66
CA TRP A 161 5.02 39.21 -0.28
C TRP A 161 6.31 40.02 -0.03
N PRO A 162 6.32 41.32 -0.35
CA PRO A 162 7.50 42.18 -0.20
C PRO A 162 8.03 42.33 1.23
N SER A 163 7.20 42.01 2.24
CA SER A 163 7.55 42.06 3.66
C SER A 163 7.85 40.68 4.26
N LEU A 164 7.97 39.63 3.43
CA LEU A 164 8.29 38.28 3.89
C LEU A 164 9.75 38.21 4.35
N LEU A 165 9.98 37.72 5.57
CA LEU A 165 11.30 37.74 6.23
C LEU A 165 12.13 36.49 5.93
N TYR A 166 11.52 35.31 5.91
CA TYR A 166 12.15 34.03 5.59
C TYR A 166 11.08 32.99 5.21
N VAL A 167 11.50 31.86 4.66
CA VAL A 167 10.66 30.68 4.40
C VAL A 167 11.20 29.53 5.24
N SER A 168 10.36 28.94 6.10
CA SER A 168 10.70 27.71 6.84
C SER A 168 9.91 26.54 6.27
N THR A 169 10.62 25.48 5.89
CA THR A 169 10.02 24.23 5.43
C THR A 169 11.00 23.06 5.62
N ALA A 170 10.51 21.83 5.57
CA ALA A 170 11.36 20.64 5.64
C ALA A 170 12.26 20.56 4.40
N ILE A 171 13.54 20.88 4.57
CA ILE A 171 14.58 20.83 3.52
C ILE A 171 15.80 19.99 3.93
N GLY A 172 15.70 19.27 5.05
CA GLY A 172 16.72 18.33 5.50
C GLY A 172 16.50 16.90 4.97
N SER A 173 17.55 16.07 5.03
CA SER A 173 17.53 14.64 4.65
C SER A 173 16.94 14.41 3.24
N THR A 174 15.97 13.50 3.08
CA THR A 174 15.27 13.15 1.83
C THR A 174 14.73 14.38 1.08
N PHE A 175 14.36 15.45 1.79
CA PHE A 175 13.80 16.66 1.18
C PHE A 175 14.86 17.65 0.65
N ALA A 176 16.15 17.39 0.89
CA ALA A 176 17.24 18.24 0.40
C ALA A 176 17.25 18.37 -1.13
N MET A 177 16.75 17.37 -1.85
CA MET A 177 16.60 17.41 -3.32
C MET A 177 15.72 18.55 -3.81
N TYR A 178 14.74 19.00 -3.02
CA TYR A 178 13.83 20.10 -3.37
C TYR A 178 14.38 21.49 -2.98
N LYS A 179 15.50 21.55 -2.25
CA LYS A 179 16.06 22.80 -1.74
C LYS A 179 16.35 23.79 -2.87
N ALA A 180 16.90 23.32 -3.98
CA ALA A 180 17.20 24.16 -5.15
C ALA A 180 15.95 24.80 -5.77
N ASP A 181 14.87 24.02 -5.94
CA ASP A 181 13.63 24.49 -6.54
C ASP A 181 12.89 25.50 -5.65
N ILE A 182 12.89 25.26 -4.34
CA ILE A 182 12.30 26.18 -3.35
C ILE A 182 13.15 27.45 -3.25
N GLN A 183 14.49 27.32 -3.26
CA GLN A 183 15.40 28.47 -3.26
C GLN A 183 15.21 29.33 -4.51
N PHE A 184 14.98 28.73 -5.69
CA PHE A 184 14.65 29.45 -6.91
C PHE A 184 13.37 30.31 -6.74
N CYS A 185 12.36 29.79 -6.04
CA CYS A 185 11.14 30.52 -5.72
C CYS A 185 11.38 31.66 -4.70
N CYS A 186 12.27 31.45 -3.74
CA CYS A 186 12.68 32.44 -2.73
C CYS A 186 13.53 33.57 -3.35
N GLY A 187 14.36 33.24 -4.34
CA GLY A 187 15.39 34.14 -4.90
C GLY A 187 16.57 34.31 -3.95
N GLU A 188 17.51 35.21 -4.27
CA GLU A 188 18.73 35.41 -3.48
C GLU A 188 18.51 36.18 -2.16
N ARG A 189 17.42 36.94 -2.06
CA ARG A 189 17.17 37.85 -0.93
C ARG A 189 16.43 37.23 0.24
N LEU A 190 15.70 36.15 0.01
CA LEU A 190 14.81 35.56 1.01
C LEU A 190 15.48 34.29 1.56
N PRO A 191 15.88 34.28 2.86
CA PRO A 191 16.46 33.11 3.49
C PRO A 191 15.47 31.94 3.45
N LEU A 192 15.93 30.79 2.95
CA LEU A 192 15.24 29.51 3.05
C LEU A 192 15.89 28.74 4.19
N ILE A 193 15.11 28.50 5.24
CA ILE A 193 15.57 27.82 6.44
C ILE A 193 14.85 26.49 6.60
N ASN A 194 15.50 25.55 7.28
CA ASN A 194 14.87 24.30 7.67
C ASN A 194 13.74 24.57 8.70
N LEU A 195 13.08 23.50 9.17
CA LEU A 195 12.02 23.61 10.17
C LEU A 195 12.48 24.44 11.38
N LEU A 196 11.64 25.36 11.86
CA LEU A 196 11.96 26.22 13.00
C LEU A 196 12.26 25.44 14.29
N ALA A 197 11.73 24.23 14.40
CA ALA A 197 11.96 23.34 15.51
C ALA A 197 12.34 21.94 15.01
N TYR A 198 13.34 21.35 15.67
CA TYR A 198 13.66 19.94 15.60
C TYR A 198 12.88 19.23 16.72
N GLY A 199 12.12 18.19 16.38
CA GLY A 199 11.30 17.46 17.34
C GLY A 199 10.69 16.20 16.77
N ALA A 200 10.10 15.40 17.64
CA ALA A 200 9.35 14.19 17.31
C ALA A 200 8.07 14.12 18.14
N SER A 201 7.32 13.01 18.06
CA SER A 201 6.07 12.80 18.82
C SER A 201 6.26 12.94 20.33
N GLU A 202 7.49 12.80 20.80
CA GLU A 202 7.90 12.81 22.19
C GLU A 202 8.28 14.18 22.74
N GLY A 203 8.40 15.18 21.85
CA GLY A 203 8.59 16.58 22.23
C GLY A 203 9.44 17.37 21.25
N PHE A 204 9.57 18.66 21.55
CA PHE A 204 10.46 19.57 20.84
C PHE A 204 11.88 19.46 21.41
N PHE A 205 12.81 19.01 20.56
CA PHE A 205 14.19 18.75 20.93
C PHE A 205 15.10 19.95 20.76
N GLY A 206 14.86 20.79 19.76
CA GLY A 206 15.71 21.95 19.49
C GLY A 206 15.04 23.01 18.63
N VAL A 207 15.65 24.20 18.60
CA VAL A 207 15.23 25.34 17.77
C VAL A 207 16.37 25.75 16.86
N ILE A 208 16.07 26.28 15.68
CA ILE A 208 17.10 26.74 14.76
C ILE A 208 17.94 27.86 15.41
N ALA A 209 19.26 27.77 15.31
CA ALA A 209 20.18 28.70 15.96
C ALA A 209 20.19 30.08 15.27
N SER A 210 20.03 30.10 13.95
CA SER A 210 20.00 31.31 13.14
C SER A 210 19.20 31.07 11.87
N ILE A 211 18.60 32.13 11.30
CA ILE A 211 17.93 32.06 9.99
C ILE A 211 18.93 31.92 8.82
N HIS A 212 20.22 31.84 9.12
CA HIS A 212 21.29 31.70 8.13
C HIS A 212 22.02 30.35 8.23
N THR A 213 21.65 29.50 9.18
CA THR A 213 22.28 28.18 9.37
C THR A 213 21.22 27.09 9.48
N ASP A 214 21.59 25.85 9.14
CA ASP A 214 20.77 24.66 9.36
C ASP A 214 21.11 23.98 10.71
N GLU A 215 21.68 24.76 11.64
CA GLU A 215 22.10 24.30 12.97
C GLU A 215 20.96 24.48 13.99
N TYR A 216 20.79 23.52 14.88
CA TYR A 216 19.81 23.54 15.96
C TYR A 216 20.49 23.65 17.32
N LEU A 217 19.87 24.44 18.19
CA LEU A 217 20.13 24.51 19.61
C LEU A 217 19.23 23.50 20.33
N LEU A 218 19.82 22.49 20.98
CA LEU A 218 19.05 21.54 21.78
C LEU A 218 18.47 22.21 23.03
N LEU A 219 17.27 21.77 23.42
CA LEU A 219 16.50 22.26 24.57
C LEU A 219 16.45 21.20 25.68
N PRO A 220 17.50 21.09 26.53
CA PRO A 220 17.59 20.05 27.56
C PRO A 220 16.52 20.19 28.67
N THR A 221 15.80 21.32 28.71
CA THR A 221 14.67 21.54 29.62
C THR A 221 13.41 20.76 29.22
N ASN A 222 13.31 20.34 27.95
CA ASN A 222 12.11 19.68 27.43
C ASN A 222 12.22 18.16 27.46
N VAL A 223 13.40 17.63 27.15
CA VAL A 223 13.69 16.19 27.05
C VAL A 223 15.12 15.96 27.54
N PHE A 224 15.35 14.85 28.25
CA PHE A 224 16.70 14.46 28.64
C PHE A 224 17.38 13.74 27.48
N PHE A 225 18.58 14.20 27.11
CA PHE A 225 19.35 13.68 25.98
C PHE A 225 20.61 12.95 26.44
N GLU A 226 20.81 11.80 25.82
CA GLU A 226 22.04 11.02 25.85
C GLU A 226 22.53 10.82 24.41
N PHE A 227 23.82 10.55 24.24
CA PHE A 227 24.46 10.50 22.93
C PHE A 227 25.36 9.28 22.80
N ILE A 228 25.19 8.51 21.74
CA ILE A 228 26.06 7.36 21.43
C ILE A 228 27.01 7.77 20.31
N LYS A 229 28.33 7.59 20.46
CA LYS A 229 29.27 7.86 19.38
C LYS A 229 28.95 7.02 18.13
N GLU A 230 29.11 7.60 16.95
CA GLU A 230 28.80 6.92 15.67
C GLU A 230 29.49 5.55 15.50
N GLU A 231 30.70 5.39 16.04
CA GLU A 231 31.47 4.14 16.04
C GLU A 231 30.89 3.05 16.95
N ASP A 232 30.19 3.45 18.02
CA ASP A 232 29.66 2.54 19.04
C ASP A 232 28.20 2.12 18.77
N ILE A 233 27.51 2.74 17.80
CA ILE A 233 26.10 2.51 17.48
C ILE A 233 25.73 1.01 17.34
N GLN A 234 26.63 0.19 16.79
CA GLN A 234 26.39 -1.24 16.52
C GLN A 234 26.64 -2.16 17.73
N GLN A 235 27.15 -1.63 18.84
CA GLN A 235 27.36 -2.42 20.05
C GLN A 235 26.02 -2.79 20.68
N ALA A 236 25.94 -3.97 21.28
CA ALA A 236 24.72 -4.44 21.96
C ALA A 236 24.35 -3.56 23.17
N GLN A 237 25.36 -2.99 23.83
CA GLN A 237 25.21 -2.04 24.93
C GLN A 237 26.22 -0.90 24.78
N PRO A 238 25.92 0.11 23.94
CA PRO A 238 26.83 1.22 23.71
C PRO A 238 26.88 2.13 24.94
N LYS A 239 28.06 2.69 25.21
CA LYS A 239 28.20 3.73 26.23
C LYS A 239 27.52 5.01 25.74
N THR A 240 26.69 5.60 26.58
CA THR A 240 26.12 6.93 26.34
C THR A 240 26.97 8.02 26.97
N LEU A 241 26.96 9.17 26.30
CA LEU A 241 27.58 10.42 26.68
C LEU A 241 26.50 11.44 27.01
N LEU A 242 26.82 12.38 27.89
CA LEU A 242 26.00 13.54 28.20
C LEU A 242 26.28 14.67 27.22
N ILE A 243 25.38 15.66 27.17
CA ILE A 243 25.50 16.82 26.26
C ILE A 243 26.83 17.59 26.43
N SER A 244 27.40 17.59 27.64
CA SER A 244 28.68 18.23 27.96
C SER A 244 29.92 17.47 27.46
N GLU A 245 29.76 16.20 27.11
CA GLU A 245 30.83 15.30 26.66
C GLU A 245 30.93 15.25 25.13
N LEU A 246 30.12 16.03 24.41
CA LEU A 246 30.16 16.11 22.95
C LEU A 246 31.39 16.88 22.48
N GLU A 247 31.93 16.45 21.33
CA GLU A 247 33.06 17.09 20.67
C GLU A 247 32.67 17.60 19.28
N PRO A 248 33.03 18.84 18.90
CA PRO A 248 32.83 19.35 17.55
C PRO A 248 33.45 18.45 16.47
N GLY A 249 32.80 18.39 15.31
CA GLY A 249 33.22 17.57 14.16
C GLY A 249 32.91 16.07 14.30
N HIS A 250 32.36 15.64 15.44
CA HIS A 250 31.99 14.25 15.68
C HIS A 250 30.48 14.05 15.60
N ARG A 251 30.10 12.81 15.29
CA ARG A 251 28.71 12.39 15.11
C ARG A 251 28.24 11.48 16.22
N TYR A 252 26.98 11.65 16.60
CA TYR A 252 26.38 10.94 17.71
C TYR A 252 24.93 10.57 17.39
N GLU A 253 24.50 9.38 17.76
CA GLU A 253 23.08 9.02 17.76
C GLU A 253 22.40 9.55 19.01
N LEU A 254 21.23 10.17 18.81
CA LEU A 254 20.43 10.71 19.88
C LEU A 254 19.64 9.60 20.61
N VAL A 255 19.78 9.56 21.92
CA VAL A 255 18.97 8.77 22.83
C VAL A 255 18.17 9.75 23.68
N CYS A 256 16.86 9.55 23.78
CA CYS A 256 16.02 10.47 24.51
C CYS A 256 15.23 9.77 25.62
N THR A 257 14.98 10.52 26.69
CA THR A 257 14.12 10.10 27.80
C THR A 257 13.07 11.19 28.04
N THR A 258 11.80 10.80 27.93
CA THR A 258 10.67 11.75 27.89
C THR A 258 10.10 12.02 29.29
N HIS A 259 9.68 13.26 29.54
CA HIS A 259 9.08 13.65 30.82
C HIS A 259 7.67 13.06 31.02
N ALA A 260 6.98 12.71 29.94
CA ALA A 260 5.59 12.22 29.97
C ALA A 260 5.45 10.68 30.03
N GLY A 261 6.54 9.92 29.85
CA GLY A 261 6.47 8.45 29.75
C GLY A 261 7.59 7.67 30.43
N LEU A 262 8.67 8.31 30.92
CA LEU A 262 9.86 7.65 31.51
C LEU A 262 10.45 6.51 30.64
N VAL A 263 10.18 6.49 29.33
CA VAL A 263 10.76 5.51 28.41
C VAL A 263 12.04 6.11 27.83
N ARG A 264 13.14 5.39 28.04
CA ARG A 264 14.44 5.66 27.42
C ARG A 264 14.54 4.84 26.13
N TYR A 265 14.76 5.50 25.01
CA TYR A 265 14.93 4.80 23.74
C TYR A 265 15.85 5.56 22.77
N ARG A 266 16.34 4.83 21.78
CA ARG A 266 17.19 5.33 20.71
C ARG A 266 16.32 5.99 19.63
N MET A 267 16.56 7.26 19.32
CA MET A 267 15.80 7.97 18.28
C MET A 267 16.10 7.45 16.87
N GLY A 268 17.29 6.90 16.69
CA GLY A 268 17.87 6.60 15.40
C GLY A 268 18.43 7.83 14.68
N ASP A 269 18.15 9.06 15.11
CA ASP A 269 18.75 10.24 14.48
C ASP A 269 20.24 10.35 14.85
N VAL A 270 21.11 10.39 13.84
CA VAL A 270 22.53 10.69 14.00
C VAL A 270 22.72 12.17 13.71
N ILE A 271 23.21 12.88 14.71
CA ILE A 271 23.48 14.32 14.68
C ILE A 271 24.98 14.57 14.60
N ASN A 272 25.36 15.65 13.92
CA ASN A 272 26.72 16.16 13.91
C ASN A 272 26.82 17.30 14.92
N CYS A 273 27.75 17.21 15.88
CA CYS A 273 28.09 18.34 16.73
C CYS A 273 28.96 19.30 15.90
N THR A 274 28.41 20.41 15.41
CA THR A 274 29.13 21.28 14.47
C THR A 274 30.15 22.14 15.21
N ARG A 275 29.68 22.85 16.23
CA ARG A 275 30.46 23.77 17.07
C ARG A 275 29.74 24.00 18.39
N PHE A 276 30.35 24.75 19.29
CA PHE A 276 29.66 25.30 20.46
C PHE A 276 29.19 26.72 20.18
N LEU A 277 28.05 27.10 20.75
CA LEU A 277 27.57 28.48 20.73
C LEU A 277 28.62 29.42 21.34
N CYS A 278 28.96 30.53 20.66
CA CYS A 278 29.99 31.47 21.10
C CYS A 278 29.46 32.93 21.12
N ARG A 279 30.05 33.79 21.95
CA ARG A 279 29.62 35.20 22.14
C ARG A 279 29.77 36.08 20.88
N ALA A 280 30.62 35.69 19.93
CA ALA A 280 31.09 36.58 18.85
C ALA A 280 30.24 36.53 17.57
N ASP A 281 29.58 35.39 17.29
CA ASP A 281 29.05 35.10 15.95
C ASP A 281 27.51 34.95 15.88
N ASP A 282 26.83 34.82 17.03
CA ASP A 282 25.40 34.49 17.09
C ASP A 282 24.55 35.61 17.74
N LEU A 283 23.37 35.91 17.16
CA LEU A 283 22.51 37.11 17.32
C LEU A 283 21.97 37.45 18.73
N VAL A 284 22.44 36.79 19.81
CA VAL A 284 21.94 37.03 21.17
C VAL A 284 23.01 37.69 22.02
N SER A 285 22.83 38.97 22.33
CA SER A 285 23.62 39.66 23.36
C SER A 285 23.34 39.01 24.72
N LEU A 286 24.32 38.27 25.25
CA LEU A 286 24.25 37.69 26.59
C LEU A 286 24.52 38.77 27.66
N PRO A 287 24.02 38.60 28.91
CA PRO A 287 24.27 39.55 30.00
C PRO A 287 25.77 39.79 30.24
N GLU A 288 26.15 41.02 30.63
CA GLU A 288 27.55 41.45 30.78
C GLU A 288 28.32 40.73 31.90
N GLU A 289 27.62 40.11 32.86
CA GLU A 289 28.28 39.41 33.96
C GLU A 289 28.89 38.06 33.54
N PRO A 290 30.04 37.67 34.13
CA PRO A 290 30.73 36.43 33.80
C PRO A 290 30.02 35.26 34.49
N ILE A 291 28.82 34.93 34.02
CA ILE A 291 28.25 33.61 34.26
C ILE A 291 28.99 32.69 33.30
N GLU A 292 29.66 31.67 33.84
CA GLU A 292 30.31 30.59 33.09
C GLU A 292 29.31 30.06 32.06
N ILE A 293 29.48 30.43 30.78
CA ILE A 293 28.51 30.05 29.75
C ILE A 293 28.65 28.53 29.58
N PRO A 294 27.59 27.74 29.82
CA PRO A 294 27.66 26.32 29.53
C PRO A 294 27.99 26.14 28.05
N ARG A 295 28.93 25.24 27.72
CA ARG A 295 29.24 24.90 26.33
C ARG A 295 28.01 24.23 25.71
N ILE A 296 27.17 25.00 25.02
CA ILE A 296 25.96 24.47 24.38
C ILE A 296 26.32 24.02 22.96
N PRO A 297 26.26 22.71 22.66
CA PRO A 297 26.57 22.21 21.33
C PRO A 297 25.47 22.63 20.36
N LEU A 298 25.89 23.15 19.21
CA LEU A 298 25.06 23.30 18.04
C LEU A 298 25.15 22.02 17.21
N ILE A 299 23.99 21.59 16.73
CA ILE A 299 23.87 20.30 16.07
C ILE A 299 23.23 20.45 14.70
N SER A 300 23.61 19.59 13.76
CA SER A 300 22.89 19.42 12.49
C SER A 300 22.52 17.96 12.31
N LEU A 301 21.36 17.67 11.72
CA LEU A 301 20.99 16.29 11.41
C LEU A 301 21.91 15.74 10.31
N ALA A 302 22.56 14.61 10.56
CA ALA A 302 23.44 13.96 9.59
C ALA A 302 22.70 12.90 8.78
N TYR A 303 22.08 11.93 9.44
CA TYR A 303 21.26 10.86 8.83
C TYR A 303 20.46 10.12 9.91
N ARG A 304 19.62 9.15 9.53
CA ARG A 304 18.89 8.29 10.46
C ARG A 304 19.35 6.84 10.38
N VAL A 305 19.60 6.19 11.51
CA VAL A 305 19.88 4.76 11.64
C VAL A 305 18.68 4.00 11.07
N GLY A 306 18.95 3.11 10.10
CA GLY A 306 17.93 2.40 9.32
C GLY A 306 17.70 2.95 7.90
N THR A 307 18.17 4.16 7.58
CA THR A 307 18.23 4.68 6.19
C THR A 307 19.60 4.48 5.52
N LEU A 308 20.50 3.77 6.21
CA LEU A 308 21.83 3.40 5.71
C LEU A 308 21.72 2.09 4.90
N LEU A 309 22.07 2.14 3.62
CA LEU A 309 22.32 0.91 2.86
C LEU A 309 23.71 0.40 3.25
N SER A 310 23.77 -0.80 3.83
CA SER A 310 25.03 -1.48 4.09
C SER A 310 24.83 -2.98 3.98
N VAL A 311 25.61 -3.61 3.10
CA VAL A 311 25.56 -5.06 2.85
C VAL A 311 26.80 -5.74 3.41
N PHE A 312 27.98 -5.09 3.37
CA PHE A 312 29.26 -5.60 3.89
C PHE A 312 30.04 -4.57 4.73
N GLY A 313 29.34 -3.62 5.37
CA GLY A 313 29.97 -2.56 6.17
C GLY A 313 30.46 -1.37 5.35
N GLU A 314 30.31 -1.39 4.01
CA GLU A 314 30.32 -0.18 3.21
C GLU A 314 29.11 0.66 3.64
N LYS A 315 29.39 1.77 4.32
CA LYS A 315 28.33 2.68 4.80
C LYS A 315 27.88 3.55 3.63
N THR A 316 26.90 3.09 2.85
CA THR A 316 26.27 3.91 1.80
C THR A 316 25.06 4.61 2.37
N ASN A 317 25.22 5.88 2.74
CA ASN A 317 24.10 6.70 3.20
C ASN A 317 23.30 7.26 2.03
N GLU A 318 22.16 7.85 2.36
CA GLU A 318 21.27 8.48 1.41
C GLU A 318 21.92 9.63 0.64
N GLN A 319 22.83 10.39 1.27
CA GLN A 319 23.54 11.49 0.62
C GLN A 319 24.41 11.01 -0.55
N HIS A 320 25.07 9.85 -0.44
CA HIS A 320 25.82 9.26 -1.54
C HIS A 320 24.90 8.92 -2.73
N LEU A 321 23.71 8.39 -2.46
CA LEU A 321 22.72 8.08 -3.49
C LEU A 321 22.14 9.34 -4.15
N ILE A 322 21.77 10.35 -3.35
CA ILE A 322 21.27 11.64 -3.85
C ILE A 322 22.33 12.27 -4.74
N ASN A 323 23.58 12.35 -4.29
CA ASN A 323 24.67 12.91 -5.09
C ASN A 323 24.87 12.14 -6.41
N ALA A 324 24.86 10.81 -6.36
CA ALA A 324 25.01 9.97 -7.55
C ALA A 324 23.87 10.21 -8.56
N LEU A 325 22.62 10.16 -8.10
CA LEU A 325 21.44 10.38 -8.95
C LEU A 325 21.39 11.80 -9.51
N GLN A 326 21.77 12.83 -8.73
CA GLN A 326 21.86 14.21 -9.21
C GLN A 326 22.84 14.32 -10.38
N GLN A 327 24.04 13.73 -10.26
CA GLN A 327 25.04 13.77 -11.31
C GLN A 327 24.60 12.98 -12.55
N THR A 328 24.01 11.80 -12.38
CA THR A 328 23.46 11.00 -13.50
C THR A 328 22.37 11.79 -14.25
N VAL A 329 21.43 12.42 -13.56
CA VAL A 329 20.37 13.22 -14.19
C VAL A 329 20.95 14.46 -14.89
N CYS A 330 21.99 15.10 -14.33
CA CYS A 330 22.70 16.18 -15.02
C CYS A 330 23.31 15.70 -16.35
N GLN A 331 23.95 14.53 -16.39
CA GLN A 331 24.50 13.96 -17.62
C GLN A 331 23.40 13.67 -18.66
N TRP A 332 22.25 13.15 -18.24
CA TRP A 332 21.10 12.95 -19.13
C TRP A 332 20.59 14.26 -19.73
N ARG A 333 20.54 15.34 -18.95
CA ARG A 333 20.14 16.66 -19.45
C ARG A 333 21.13 17.19 -20.48
N GLU A 334 22.44 17.01 -20.27
CA GLU A 334 23.48 17.38 -21.24
C GLU A 334 23.36 16.59 -22.55
N GLN A 335 22.90 15.34 -22.48
CA GLN A 335 22.60 14.49 -23.65
C GLN A 335 21.28 14.83 -24.34
N GLY A 336 20.54 15.85 -23.87
CA GLY A 336 19.28 16.30 -24.46
C GLY A 336 18.04 15.54 -24.00
N ILE A 337 18.10 14.79 -22.90
CA ILE A 337 16.96 14.07 -22.34
C ILE A 337 16.13 15.05 -21.45
N PRO A 338 14.83 15.23 -21.71
CA PRO A 338 14.02 16.27 -21.06
C PRO A 338 13.52 15.85 -19.65
N VAL A 339 14.45 15.65 -18.71
CA VAL A 339 14.14 15.32 -17.30
C VAL A 339 14.07 16.59 -16.46
N ASN A 340 12.88 16.90 -15.91
CA ASN A 340 12.65 18.07 -15.08
C ASN A 340 12.97 17.80 -13.60
N SER A 341 12.46 16.71 -13.03
CA SER A 341 12.78 16.26 -11.67
C SER A 341 12.71 14.73 -11.59
N TYR A 342 13.03 14.14 -10.44
CA TYR A 342 12.99 12.71 -10.23
C TYR A 342 12.66 12.37 -8.78
N GLU A 343 12.10 11.19 -8.54
CA GLU A 343 11.90 10.60 -7.22
C GLU A 343 12.57 9.23 -7.18
N PHE A 344 12.99 8.77 -5.99
CA PHE A 344 13.62 7.46 -5.88
C PHE A 344 13.27 6.73 -4.58
N ALA A 345 13.36 5.40 -4.63
CA ALA A 345 13.34 4.53 -3.46
C ALA A 345 14.46 3.50 -3.60
N SER A 346 15.09 3.10 -2.50
CA SER A 346 16.22 2.16 -2.55
C SER A 346 16.22 1.17 -1.39
N TYR A 347 16.68 -0.05 -1.65
CA TYR A 347 16.86 -1.06 -0.60
C TYR A 347 18.02 -2.02 -0.93
N PRO A 348 18.62 -2.68 0.08
CA PRO A 348 19.63 -3.71 -0.15
C PRO A 348 18.93 -5.05 -0.42
N ARG A 349 19.26 -5.66 -1.54
CA ARG A 349 18.74 -6.96 -1.96
C ARG A 349 19.69 -8.07 -1.48
N LEU A 350 19.29 -8.72 -0.38
CA LEU A 350 20.10 -9.73 0.34
C LEU A 350 19.78 -11.18 -0.07
N ASP A 351 18.70 -11.42 -0.82
CA ASP A 351 18.27 -12.73 -1.33
C ASP A 351 19.09 -13.22 -2.55
N VAL A 352 20.09 -12.44 -2.98
CA VAL A 352 20.95 -12.72 -4.14
C VAL A 352 22.41 -12.65 -3.72
N PHE A 353 23.28 -13.50 -4.28
CA PHE A 353 24.72 -13.46 -4.06
C PHE A 353 25.50 -13.25 -5.37
N PRO A 354 26.45 -12.30 -5.44
CA PRO A 354 26.75 -11.28 -4.41
C PRO A 354 25.60 -10.28 -4.26
N ALA A 355 25.34 -9.85 -3.02
CA ALA A 355 24.19 -9.00 -2.67
C ALA A 355 24.26 -7.63 -3.35
N GLN A 356 23.11 -7.05 -3.69
CA GLN A 356 23.00 -5.92 -4.62
C GLN A 356 22.24 -4.75 -3.99
N TYR A 357 22.45 -3.54 -4.49
CA TYR A 357 21.53 -2.43 -4.22
C TYR A 357 20.49 -2.35 -5.32
N VAL A 358 19.24 -2.14 -4.93
CA VAL A 358 18.13 -1.88 -5.85
C VAL A 358 17.69 -0.44 -5.67
N ILE A 359 17.59 0.31 -6.77
CA ILE A 359 17.12 1.70 -6.80
C ILE A 359 15.97 1.81 -7.77
N PHE A 360 14.78 2.17 -7.30
CA PHE A 360 13.68 2.58 -8.14
C PHE A 360 13.81 4.07 -8.43
N LEU A 361 13.75 4.47 -9.69
CA LEU A 361 13.87 5.87 -10.13
C LEU A 361 12.66 6.26 -10.97
N GLU A 362 11.84 7.17 -10.47
CA GLU A 362 10.73 7.77 -11.21
C GLU A 362 11.17 9.11 -11.81
N LEU A 363 11.02 9.27 -13.12
CA LEU A 363 11.37 10.51 -13.82
C LEU A 363 10.13 11.37 -14.04
N ILE A 364 10.26 12.66 -13.75
CA ILE A 364 9.24 13.67 -14.00
C ILE A 364 9.70 14.48 -15.22
N GLU A 365 8.97 14.32 -16.32
CA GLU A 365 9.24 14.95 -17.62
C GLU A 365 8.96 16.47 -17.60
N ASP A 366 9.58 17.18 -18.54
CA ASP A 366 9.20 18.56 -18.88
C ASP A 366 7.81 18.59 -19.57
N GLN A 367 7.04 19.66 -19.37
CA GLN A 367 5.69 19.78 -19.95
C GLN A 367 5.71 20.03 -21.46
N GLU A 368 6.77 20.64 -21.99
CA GLU A 368 6.89 20.95 -23.42
C GLU A 368 7.62 19.86 -24.23
N HIS A 369 8.49 19.08 -23.59
CA HIS A 369 9.31 18.05 -24.24
C HIS A 369 9.22 16.73 -23.47
N LYS A 370 8.74 15.68 -24.12
CA LYS A 370 8.59 14.35 -23.51
C LYS A 370 9.74 13.44 -23.87
N ILE A 371 10.05 12.52 -22.96
CA ILE A 371 11.00 11.44 -23.23
C ILE A 371 10.34 10.53 -24.27
N ASP A 372 10.94 10.45 -25.46
CA ASP A 372 10.42 9.60 -26.52
C ASP A 372 10.75 8.11 -26.25
N ALA A 373 10.15 7.21 -27.03
CA ALA A 373 10.33 5.77 -26.84
C ALA A 373 11.79 5.31 -27.05
N GLN A 374 12.56 6.01 -27.89
CA GLN A 374 13.95 5.69 -28.19
C GLN A 374 14.85 6.14 -27.03
N GLN A 375 14.66 7.36 -26.54
CA GLN A 375 15.31 7.91 -25.35
C GLN A 375 15.02 7.06 -24.11
N LEU A 376 13.75 6.64 -23.93
CA LEU A 376 13.37 5.77 -22.83
C LEU A 376 14.07 4.41 -22.89
N GLN A 377 14.24 3.85 -24.10
CA GLN A 377 14.96 2.59 -24.28
C GLN A 377 16.45 2.74 -24.01
N ILE A 378 17.06 3.86 -24.41
CA ILE A 378 18.46 4.19 -24.09
C ILE A 378 18.63 4.26 -22.57
N LEU A 379 17.79 5.04 -21.88
CA LEU A 379 17.81 5.18 -20.42
C LEU A 379 17.70 3.82 -19.72
N LYS A 380 16.76 2.95 -20.13
CA LYS A 380 16.61 1.61 -19.55
C LYS A 380 17.85 0.74 -19.71
N ASN A 381 18.60 0.92 -20.79
CA ASN A 381 19.80 0.16 -21.06
C ASN A 381 21.03 0.71 -20.32
N THR A 382 21.10 2.02 -20.06
CA THR A 382 22.30 2.66 -19.49
C THR A 382 22.19 3.00 -18.00
N ILE A 383 20.97 3.09 -17.44
CA ILE A 383 20.73 3.55 -16.05
C ILE A 383 21.56 2.79 -15.01
N ASN A 384 21.66 1.47 -15.11
CA ASN A 384 22.46 0.67 -14.18
C ASN A 384 23.93 1.09 -14.19
N THR A 385 24.49 1.29 -15.39
CA THR A 385 25.91 1.62 -15.56
C THR A 385 26.20 3.05 -15.14
N GLU A 386 25.35 4.00 -15.53
CA GLU A 386 25.59 5.42 -15.25
C GLU A 386 25.39 5.77 -13.77
N VAL A 387 24.36 5.21 -13.11
CA VAL A 387 24.17 5.41 -11.67
C VAL A 387 25.27 4.71 -10.87
N GLU A 388 25.69 3.51 -11.26
CA GLU A 388 26.79 2.79 -10.60
C GLU A 388 28.11 3.56 -10.69
N GLN A 389 28.41 4.19 -11.83
CA GLN A 389 29.61 5.00 -12.00
C GLN A 389 29.64 6.20 -11.07
N GLU A 390 28.54 6.95 -10.98
CA GLU A 390 28.45 8.10 -10.07
C GLU A 390 28.43 7.67 -8.60
N LEU A 391 27.81 6.53 -8.27
CA LEU A 391 27.81 5.99 -6.92
C LEU A 391 29.21 5.53 -6.48
N CYS A 392 30.01 4.96 -7.38
CA CYS A 392 31.41 4.62 -7.10
C CYS A 392 32.24 5.87 -6.79
N LYS A 393 32.00 6.99 -7.49
CA LYS A 393 32.67 8.28 -7.21
C LYS A 393 32.20 8.87 -5.87
N ALA A 394 30.92 8.74 -5.56
CA ALA A 394 30.34 9.26 -4.33
C ALA A 394 30.76 8.47 -3.08
N ASN A 395 31.08 7.18 -3.21
CA ASN A 395 31.48 6.31 -2.10
C ASN A 395 32.62 5.36 -2.48
N GLN A 396 33.86 5.71 -2.09
CA GLN A 396 35.05 4.89 -2.34
C GLN A 396 34.97 3.48 -1.73
N ASN A 397 34.29 3.32 -0.58
CA ASN A 397 34.13 2.01 0.05
C ASN A 397 33.16 1.10 -0.72
N TYR A 398 32.14 1.69 -1.35
CA TYR A 398 31.26 0.99 -2.28
C TYR A 398 32.05 0.51 -3.50
N GLN A 399 32.88 1.37 -4.10
CA GLN A 399 33.76 1.00 -5.22
C GLN A 399 34.70 -0.16 -4.84
N ASN A 400 35.32 -0.11 -3.67
CA ASN A 400 36.21 -1.17 -3.18
C ASN A 400 35.47 -2.50 -2.98
N SER A 401 34.23 -2.45 -2.50
CA SER A 401 33.36 -3.63 -2.28
C SER A 401 32.85 -4.24 -3.60
N ARG A 402 32.58 -3.40 -4.60
CA ARG A 402 32.26 -3.82 -5.97
C ARG A 402 33.46 -4.45 -6.68
N SER A 403 34.65 -3.84 -6.53
CA SER A 403 35.90 -4.31 -7.16
C SER A 403 36.39 -5.63 -6.56
N SER A 404 36.12 -5.87 -5.28
CA SER A 404 36.43 -7.12 -4.59
C SER A 404 35.36 -8.21 -4.75
N THR A 405 34.35 -8.01 -5.60
CA THR A 405 33.21 -8.92 -5.85
C THR A 405 32.38 -9.28 -4.62
N LYS A 406 32.60 -8.59 -3.49
CA LYS A 406 31.78 -8.73 -2.28
C LYS A 406 30.37 -8.24 -2.57
N LEU A 407 30.25 -7.09 -3.22
CA LEU A 407 28.98 -6.48 -3.60
C LEU A 407 28.69 -6.71 -5.09
N GLY A 408 27.46 -7.13 -5.40
CA GLY A 408 26.98 -7.34 -6.77
C GLY A 408 26.62 -6.03 -7.48
N PRO A 409 26.32 -6.09 -8.79
CA PRO A 409 25.98 -4.91 -9.58
C PRO A 409 24.72 -4.21 -9.10
N LEU A 410 24.71 -2.89 -9.25
CA LEU A 410 23.55 -2.06 -9.01
C LEU A 410 22.39 -2.48 -9.93
N ASN A 411 21.19 -2.54 -9.36
CA ASN A 411 19.94 -2.75 -10.09
C ASN A 411 19.05 -1.51 -9.95
N ALA A 412 19.27 -0.53 -10.80
CA ALA A 412 18.43 0.63 -11.01
C ALA A 412 17.26 0.33 -11.97
N ILE A 413 16.05 0.57 -11.50
CA ILE A 413 14.79 0.29 -12.19
C ILE A 413 14.08 1.61 -12.47
N LEU A 414 13.93 1.93 -13.75
CA LEU A 414 13.17 3.11 -14.17
C LEU A 414 11.66 2.87 -14.01
N CYS A 415 11.04 3.62 -13.11
CA CYS A 415 9.60 3.65 -12.89
C CYS A 415 8.99 4.67 -13.85
N CYS A 416 8.34 4.19 -14.91
CA CYS A 416 7.53 5.08 -15.74
C CYS A 416 6.13 5.17 -15.13
N PRO A 417 5.55 6.36 -14.91
CA PRO A 417 4.13 6.46 -14.63
C PRO A 417 3.37 5.91 -15.83
N LYS A 418 2.90 4.66 -15.73
CA LYS A 418 2.08 4.05 -16.77
C LYS A 418 0.82 4.92 -16.88
N LYS A 419 0.70 5.67 -17.98
CA LYS A 419 -0.60 6.11 -18.48
C LYS A 419 -1.50 4.88 -18.46
N ARG A 420 -2.67 4.98 -17.80
CA ARG A 420 -3.78 4.04 -17.98
C ARG A 420 -3.89 3.76 -19.47
N ILE A 421 -3.55 2.54 -19.87
CA ILE A 421 -3.81 2.07 -21.23
C ILE A 421 -5.33 1.96 -21.30
N LYS A 422 -6.00 2.97 -21.86
CA LYS A 422 -7.37 2.80 -22.33
C LYS A 422 -7.29 1.83 -23.50
N HIS A 423 -7.46 0.54 -23.24
CA HIS A 423 -7.78 -0.40 -24.29
C HIS A 423 -9.15 -0.02 -24.83
N THR A 424 -9.22 0.18 -26.16
CA THR A 424 -10.47 0.30 -26.88
C THR A 424 -11.21 -1.04 -26.69
N PRO A 425 -12.39 -1.08 -26.05
CA PRO A 425 -13.13 -2.32 -25.91
C PRO A 425 -13.46 -2.85 -27.31
N VAL A 426 -13.29 -4.16 -27.50
CA VAL A 426 -13.74 -4.84 -28.71
C VAL A 426 -15.28 -4.71 -28.74
N GLU A 427 -15.81 -3.95 -29.70
CA GLU A 427 -17.25 -3.82 -29.89
C GLU A 427 -17.81 -5.16 -30.39
N THR A 428 -18.51 -5.89 -29.52
CA THR A 428 -19.21 -7.14 -29.88
C THR A 428 -20.73 -6.92 -29.85
N LYS A 429 -21.42 -7.46 -30.86
CA LYS A 429 -22.89 -7.55 -30.87
C LYS A 429 -23.32 -8.65 -29.88
N LYS A 430 -23.61 -8.27 -28.63
CA LYS A 430 -24.18 -9.21 -27.65
C LYS A 430 -25.61 -9.59 -28.07
N SER A 431 -25.82 -10.87 -28.40
CA SER A 431 -27.15 -11.44 -28.67
C SER A 431 -27.85 -11.75 -27.35
N THR A 432 -29.13 -11.39 -27.22
CA THR A 432 -29.93 -11.53 -25.98
C THR A 432 -30.49 -12.93 -25.73
N ASP A 433 -30.33 -13.86 -26.68
CA ASP A 433 -31.04 -15.16 -26.66
C ASP A 433 -30.17 -16.34 -26.20
N ARG A 434 -28.89 -16.10 -25.86
CA ARG A 434 -27.96 -17.15 -25.38
C ARG A 434 -28.28 -17.56 -23.93
N ARG A 435 -28.20 -18.85 -23.62
CA ARG A 435 -28.41 -19.41 -22.26
C ARG A 435 -27.42 -20.53 -21.97
N GLY A 436 -26.98 -20.63 -20.73
CA GLY A 436 -26.13 -21.70 -20.25
C GLY A 436 -24.68 -21.30 -20.02
N LEU A 437 -23.90 -22.28 -19.56
CA LEU A 437 -22.47 -22.18 -19.25
C LEU A 437 -21.69 -23.23 -20.06
N LEU A 438 -20.64 -22.79 -20.74
CA LEU A 438 -19.61 -23.66 -21.28
C LEU A 438 -18.36 -23.54 -20.38
N ALA A 439 -18.08 -24.56 -19.59
CA ALA A 439 -16.92 -24.58 -18.69
C ALA A 439 -15.77 -25.38 -19.33
N SER A 440 -14.56 -24.81 -19.33
CA SER A 440 -13.39 -25.42 -19.93
C SER A 440 -12.12 -25.17 -19.12
N GLY A 441 -11.15 -26.08 -19.24
CA GLY A 441 -9.86 -25.99 -18.59
C GLY A 441 -9.43 -27.32 -18.02
N SER A 442 -8.95 -27.34 -16.77
CA SER A 442 -8.42 -28.56 -16.17
C SER A 442 -9.55 -29.47 -15.69
N VAL A 443 -9.76 -30.61 -16.34
CA VAL A 443 -10.68 -31.66 -15.91
C VAL A 443 -9.86 -32.72 -15.19
N ILE A 444 -9.95 -32.74 -13.85
CA ILE A 444 -9.09 -33.53 -12.98
C ILE A 444 -9.95 -34.54 -12.21
N VAL A 445 -9.39 -35.71 -11.93
CA VAL A 445 -9.96 -36.65 -10.97
C VAL A 445 -9.11 -36.65 -9.70
N ASP A 446 -9.73 -36.30 -8.57
CA ASP A 446 -9.06 -36.31 -7.28
C ASP A 446 -9.20 -37.71 -6.65
N CYS A 447 -8.07 -38.35 -6.39
CA CYS A 447 -7.97 -39.64 -5.73
C CYS A 447 -7.54 -39.43 -4.28
N ILE A 448 -8.50 -39.45 -3.36
CA ILE A 448 -8.28 -39.19 -1.95
C ILE A 448 -7.95 -40.51 -1.25
N ILE A 449 -6.78 -40.56 -0.62
CA ILE A 449 -6.24 -41.73 0.08
C ILE A 449 -6.06 -41.36 1.55
N ILE A 450 -6.81 -42.02 2.43
CA ILE A 450 -6.70 -41.82 3.88
C ILE A 450 -5.61 -42.74 4.42
N ILE A 451 -4.59 -42.15 5.05
CA ILE A 451 -3.43 -42.85 5.62
C ILE A 451 -3.36 -42.65 7.14
N ASP A 452 -2.82 -43.63 7.86
CA ASP A 452 -2.63 -43.55 9.32
C ASP A 452 -1.65 -42.46 9.74
N HIS A 453 -0.54 -42.34 9.02
CA HIS A 453 0.50 -41.34 9.27
C HIS A 453 1.25 -40.97 7.98
N TRP A 454 1.87 -39.79 7.97
CA TRP A 454 2.75 -39.41 6.86
C TRP A 454 4.05 -40.22 6.94
N PRO A 455 4.42 -41.00 5.91
CA PRO A 455 5.61 -41.83 5.98
C PRO A 455 6.87 -40.95 5.94
N ILE A 456 7.87 -41.34 6.72
CA ILE A 456 9.25 -40.88 6.53
C ILE A 456 9.76 -41.47 5.21
N GLU A 457 10.65 -40.76 4.50
CA GLU A 457 11.27 -41.29 3.29
C GLU A 457 11.83 -42.70 3.53
N ASN A 458 11.55 -43.63 2.60
CA ASN A 458 11.84 -45.06 2.69
C ASN A 458 11.05 -45.87 3.74
N CYS A 459 10.02 -45.30 4.37
CA CYS A 459 9.11 -46.01 5.29
C CYS A 459 7.72 -46.25 4.66
N THR A 460 6.95 -47.15 5.26
CA THR A 460 5.60 -47.53 4.80
C THR A 460 4.53 -46.92 5.69
N SER A 461 3.44 -46.43 5.09
CA SER A 461 2.18 -46.07 5.75
C SER A 461 1.05 -46.99 5.28
N PHE A 462 0.00 -47.11 6.07
CA PHE A 462 -1.14 -47.96 5.75
C PHE A 462 -2.35 -47.13 5.33
N VAL A 463 -2.92 -47.50 4.19
CA VAL A 463 -4.19 -46.94 3.69
C VAL A 463 -5.33 -47.49 4.55
N GLN A 464 -6.12 -46.60 5.16
CA GLN A 464 -7.18 -46.96 6.11
C GLN A 464 -8.49 -47.37 5.43
N CYS A 465 -8.77 -46.83 4.24
CA CYS A 465 -9.97 -47.13 3.49
C CYS A 465 -9.71 -47.18 1.97
N PRO A 466 -10.59 -47.80 1.17
CA PRO A 466 -10.50 -47.72 -0.28
C PRO A 466 -10.40 -46.26 -0.75
N PRO A 467 -9.56 -45.95 -1.76
CA PRO A 467 -9.45 -44.59 -2.29
C PRO A 467 -10.79 -44.03 -2.72
N ILE A 468 -11.04 -42.78 -2.36
CA ILE A 468 -12.27 -42.06 -2.68
C ILE A 468 -12.00 -41.25 -3.95
N MET A 469 -12.80 -41.51 -4.98
CA MET A 469 -12.74 -40.77 -6.24
C MET A 469 -13.69 -39.58 -6.17
N ALA A 470 -13.17 -38.39 -6.45
CA ALA A 470 -13.91 -37.14 -6.48
C ALA A 470 -13.58 -36.34 -7.75
N GLY A 471 -14.49 -35.43 -8.11
CA GLY A 471 -14.25 -34.46 -9.17
C GLY A 471 -13.22 -33.42 -8.73
N GLY A 472 -12.31 -33.08 -9.63
CA GLY A 472 -11.29 -32.06 -9.41
C GLY A 472 -11.19 -31.08 -10.59
N GLY A 473 -10.54 -29.95 -10.32
CA GLY A 473 -10.35 -28.88 -11.30
C GLY A 473 -11.56 -27.96 -11.43
N GLY A 474 -11.27 -26.66 -11.62
CA GLY A 474 -12.27 -25.59 -11.61
C GLY A 474 -13.50 -25.85 -12.50
N PRO A 475 -13.33 -26.20 -13.80
CA PRO A 475 -14.45 -26.38 -14.71
C PRO A 475 -15.41 -27.50 -14.30
N PHE A 476 -14.87 -28.65 -13.90
CA PHE A 476 -15.67 -29.80 -13.48
C PHE A 476 -16.38 -29.50 -12.15
N ASN A 477 -15.67 -28.92 -11.19
CA ASN A 477 -16.23 -28.54 -9.89
C ASN A 477 -17.35 -27.52 -10.05
N ILE A 478 -17.18 -26.50 -10.89
CA ILE A 478 -18.19 -25.46 -11.13
C ILE A 478 -19.48 -26.06 -11.71
N VAL A 479 -19.40 -26.90 -12.76
CA VAL A 479 -20.62 -27.48 -13.34
C VAL A 479 -21.32 -28.41 -12.34
N LYS A 480 -20.57 -29.17 -11.52
CA LYS A 480 -21.14 -30.02 -10.47
C LYS A 480 -21.79 -29.22 -9.35
N ASN A 481 -21.18 -28.13 -8.92
CA ASN A 481 -21.74 -27.22 -7.93
C ASN A 481 -23.03 -26.58 -8.44
N LEU A 482 -23.06 -26.17 -9.71
CA LEU A 482 -24.27 -25.62 -10.36
C LEU A 482 -25.39 -26.66 -10.50
N VAL A 483 -25.06 -27.93 -10.78
CA VAL A 483 -26.04 -29.04 -10.74
C VAL A 483 -26.61 -29.21 -9.32
N ALA A 484 -25.76 -29.23 -8.29
CA ALA A 484 -26.21 -29.36 -6.90
C ALA A 484 -27.06 -28.16 -6.43
N MET A 485 -26.77 -26.97 -6.95
CA MET A 485 -27.56 -25.75 -6.76
C MET A 485 -28.88 -25.75 -7.53
N ASN A 486 -29.15 -26.76 -8.36
CA ASN A 486 -30.31 -26.89 -9.24
C ASN A 486 -30.42 -25.75 -10.27
N ALA A 487 -29.30 -25.42 -10.92
CA ALA A 487 -29.28 -24.41 -11.98
C ALA A 487 -30.23 -24.78 -13.14
N HIS A 488 -31.07 -23.84 -13.55
CA HIS A 488 -32.11 -24.07 -14.57
C HIS A 488 -31.65 -23.82 -16.01
N PHE A 489 -30.36 -23.50 -16.19
CA PHE A 489 -29.77 -23.23 -17.51
C PHE A 489 -28.84 -24.37 -17.94
N PRO A 490 -28.66 -24.59 -19.25
CA PRO A 490 -27.81 -25.67 -19.76
C PRO A 490 -26.36 -25.56 -19.27
N LEU A 491 -25.76 -26.70 -18.93
CA LEU A 491 -24.36 -26.80 -18.50
C LEU A 491 -23.61 -27.71 -19.47
N SER A 492 -22.50 -27.22 -20.01
CA SER A 492 -21.62 -27.97 -20.90
C SER A 492 -20.19 -27.97 -20.35
N LEU A 493 -19.51 -29.10 -20.48
CA LEU A 493 -18.09 -29.27 -20.13
C LEU A 493 -17.27 -29.50 -21.41
N LEU A 494 -16.20 -28.74 -21.55
CA LEU A 494 -15.21 -28.84 -22.63
C LEU A 494 -13.84 -29.12 -22.02
N GLY A 495 -13.09 -30.05 -22.60
CA GLY A 495 -11.75 -30.34 -22.12
C GLY A 495 -11.21 -31.63 -22.70
N LEU A 496 -10.10 -32.10 -22.14
CA LEU A 496 -9.45 -33.34 -22.52
C LEU A 496 -9.48 -34.35 -21.38
N ILE A 497 -9.78 -35.60 -21.71
CA ILE A 497 -9.66 -36.77 -20.82
C ILE A 497 -8.90 -37.87 -21.55
N GLY A 498 -8.20 -38.73 -20.80
CA GLY A 498 -7.52 -39.90 -21.34
C GLY A 498 -8.48 -41.05 -21.55
N ASN A 499 -8.13 -42.02 -22.39
CA ASN A 499 -8.85 -43.28 -22.52
C ASN A 499 -8.48 -44.26 -21.38
N ASP A 500 -8.79 -43.86 -20.15
CA ASP A 500 -8.51 -44.63 -18.94
C ASP A 500 -9.74 -44.70 -18.02
N VAL A 501 -9.57 -45.32 -16.85
CA VAL A 501 -10.66 -45.49 -15.87
C VAL A 501 -11.16 -44.14 -15.36
N ASN A 502 -10.25 -43.16 -15.20
CA ASN A 502 -10.58 -41.82 -14.72
C ASN A 502 -11.40 -41.04 -15.77
N GLY A 503 -11.00 -41.09 -17.04
CA GLY A 503 -11.73 -40.44 -18.12
C GLY A 503 -13.13 -41.03 -18.30
N LYS A 504 -13.27 -42.36 -18.21
CA LYS A 504 -14.58 -43.03 -18.23
C LYS A 504 -15.46 -42.62 -17.04
N TRP A 505 -14.86 -42.52 -15.85
CA TRP A 505 -15.58 -42.07 -14.65
C TRP A 505 -16.12 -40.64 -14.81
N VAL A 506 -15.32 -39.71 -15.37
CA VAL A 506 -15.75 -38.33 -15.67
C VAL A 506 -16.95 -38.33 -16.60
N ILE A 507 -16.90 -39.10 -17.70
CA ILE A 507 -18.00 -39.22 -18.67
C ILE A 507 -19.27 -39.72 -17.98
N GLU A 508 -19.18 -40.81 -17.20
CA GLU A 508 -20.32 -41.39 -16.51
C GLU A 508 -20.94 -40.42 -15.49
N ASP A 509 -20.13 -39.68 -14.75
CA ASP A 509 -20.60 -38.71 -13.76
C ASP A 509 -21.28 -37.49 -14.40
N CYS A 510 -20.73 -36.99 -15.52
CA CYS A 510 -21.37 -35.95 -16.33
C CYS A 510 -22.71 -36.41 -16.91
N MET A 511 -22.78 -37.62 -17.46
CA MET A 511 -24.03 -38.19 -18.01
C MET A 511 -25.11 -38.32 -16.95
N LYS A 512 -24.76 -38.81 -15.74
CA LYS A 512 -25.69 -38.90 -14.60
C LYS A 512 -26.23 -37.53 -14.18
N SER A 513 -25.44 -36.48 -14.40
CA SER A 513 -25.76 -35.10 -14.01
C SER A 513 -26.38 -34.28 -15.16
N HIS A 514 -26.65 -34.91 -16.31
CA HIS A 514 -27.16 -34.25 -17.53
C HIS A 514 -26.30 -33.06 -18.01
N ILE A 515 -24.99 -33.14 -17.80
CA ILE A 515 -24.02 -32.15 -18.32
C ILE A 515 -23.71 -32.52 -19.77
N ASP A 516 -23.80 -31.55 -20.68
CA ASP A 516 -23.43 -31.74 -22.08
C ASP A 516 -21.90 -31.86 -22.20
N ILE A 517 -21.45 -32.95 -22.81
CA ILE A 517 -20.03 -33.31 -22.98
C ILE A 517 -19.67 -33.45 -24.45
N SER A 518 -20.45 -32.85 -25.35
CA SER A 518 -20.22 -32.91 -26.81
C SER A 518 -18.84 -32.41 -27.24
N GLN A 519 -18.22 -31.52 -26.46
CA GLN A 519 -16.85 -31.02 -26.67
C GLN A 519 -15.83 -31.55 -25.64
N LEU A 520 -16.17 -32.57 -24.86
CA LEU A 520 -15.22 -33.29 -24.02
C LEU A 520 -14.53 -34.36 -24.86
N GLN A 521 -13.25 -34.18 -25.16
CA GLN A 521 -12.52 -35.03 -26.10
C GLN A 521 -11.69 -36.08 -25.37
N THR A 522 -11.79 -37.33 -25.81
CA THR A 522 -10.93 -38.42 -25.33
C THR A 522 -9.67 -38.53 -26.18
N ILE A 523 -8.51 -38.33 -25.56
CA ILE A 523 -7.22 -38.60 -26.17
C ILE A 523 -6.92 -40.09 -26.04
N ASN A 524 -6.72 -40.76 -27.17
CA ASN A 524 -6.52 -42.22 -27.26
C ASN A 524 -5.04 -42.64 -27.31
N ASP A 525 -4.14 -41.83 -26.75
CA ASP A 525 -2.72 -42.19 -26.58
C ASP A 525 -2.49 -42.88 -25.22
N SER A 526 -1.23 -43.04 -24.82
CA SER A 526 -0.87 -43.57 -23.50
C SER A 526 -0.87 -42.52 -22.38
N THR A 527 -1.27 -41.29 -22.66
CA THR A 527 -1.28 -40.19 -21.68
C THR A 527 -2.53 -40.30 -20.81
N PRO A 528 -2.40 -40.33 -19.47
CA PRO A 528 -3.55 -40.51 -18.59
C PRO A 528 -4.38 -39.23 -18.43
N THR A 529 -5.63 -39.40 -18.04
CA THR A 529 -6.49 -38.33 -17.50
C THR A 529 -5.79 -37.68 -16.31
N SER A 530 -5.88 -36.35 -16.24
CA SER A 530 -5.29 -35.56 -15.16
C SER A 530 -5.83 -36.00 -13.81
N CYS A 531 -4.94 -36.20 -12.85
CA CYS A 531 -5.27 -36.82 -11.56
C CYS A 531 -4.52 -36.11 -10.44
N THR A 532 -5.18 -35.86 -9.30
CA THR A 532 -4.51 -35.41 -8.09
C THR A 532 -4.63 -36.48 -7.01
N TYR A 533 -3.50 -36.99 -6.53
CA TYR A 533 -3.47 -37.89 -5.38
C TYR A 533 -3.45 -37.04 -4.12
N VAL A 534 -4.49 -37.16 -3.30
CA VAL A 534 -4.65 -36.41 -2.06
C VAL A 534 -4.43 -37.36 -0.90
N MET A 535 -3.28 -37.22 -0.24
CA MET A 535 -2.94 -38.01 0.93
C MET A 535 -3.47 -37.29 2.18
N SER A 536 -4.47 -37.86 2.86
CA SER A 536 -5.09 -37.31 4.06
C SER A 536 -4.71 -38.13 5.29
N VAL A 537 -4.09 -37.50 6.30
CA VAL A 537 -3.68 -38.18 7.54
C VAL A 537 -4.86 -38.25 8.51
N GLU A 538 -5.37 -39.45 8.79
CA GLU A 538 -6.61 -39.71 9.56
C GLU A 538 -6.70 -38.91 10.88
N ASN A 539 -5.64 -38.93 11.69
CA ASN A 539 -5.66 -38.30 13.02
C ASN A 539 -5.52 -36.77 12.99
N THR A 540 -5.06 -36.18 11.89
CA THR A 540 -4.74 -34.73 11.83
C THR A 540 -5.52 -33.99 10.75
N ASN A 541 -6.18 -34.70 9.84
CA ASN A 541 -6.82 -34.18 8.64
C ASN A 541 -5.89 -33.30 7.77
N ARG A 542 -4.56 -33.41 7.95
CA ARG A 542 -3.59 -32.74 7.10
C ARG A 542 -3.54 -33.42 5.74
N ARG A 543 -3.55 -32.60 4.69
CA ARG A 543 -3.59 -33.05 3.30
C ARG A 543 -2.34 -32.62 2.53
N THR A 544 -1.83 -33.55 1.74
CA THR A 544 -0.75 -33.29 0.77
C THR A 544 -1.20 -33.72 -0.62
N PHE A 545 -0.91 -32.88 -1.62
CA PHE A 545 -1.39 -33.04 -2.98
C PHE A 545 -0.23 -33.41 -3.91
N PHE A 546 -0.37 -34.51 -4.64
CA PHE A 546 0.51 -34.86 -5.76
C PHE A 546 -0.27 -34.79 -7.05
N HIS A 547 0.03 -33.77 -7.86
CA HIS A 547 -0.71 -33.51 -9.08
C HIS A 547 0.00 -34.13 -10.30
N GLN A 548 -0.77 -34.88 -11.09
CA GLN A 548 -0.39 -35.41 -12.38
C GLN A 548 -1.16 -34.67 -13.47
N GLN A 549 -0.44 -33.84 -14.24
CA GLN A 549 -1.07 -32.94 -15.21
C GLN A 549 -1.78 -33.68 -16.36
N GLY A 550 -1.33 -34.87 -16.76
CA GLY A 550 -2.01 -35.71 -17.76
C GLY A 550 -2.33 -34.99 -19.08
N VAL A 551 -3.41 -35.42 -19.75
CA VAL A 551 -3.87 -34.87 -21.03
C VAL A 551 -4.28 -33.39 -20.98
N ASN A 552 -4.62 -32.82 -19.80
CA ASN A 552 -4.94 -31.39 -19.70
C ASN A 552 -3.77 -30.50 -20.12
N GLY A 553 -2.52 -30.99 -20.04
CA GLY A 553 -1.35 -30.26 -20.53
C GLY A 553 -1.36 -30.01 -22.04
N TYR A 554 -2.16 -30.76 -22.81
CA TYR A 554 -2.29 -30.63 -24.26
C TYR A 554 -3.47 -29.76 -24.71
N LEU A 555 -4.35 -29.36 -23.79
CA LEU A 555 -5.49 -28.51 -24.14
C LEU A 555 -4.97 -27.20 -24.74
N ASN A 556 -5.42 -26.87 -25.94
CA ASN A 556 -4.98 -25.73 -26.75
C ASN A 556 -6.14 -25.23 -27.62
N GLU A 557 -5.92 -24.14 -28.37
CA GLU A 557 -6.94 -23.45 -29.16
C GLU A 557 -7.69 -24.32 -30.17
N GLN A 558 -7.10 -25.41 -30.66
CA GLN A 558 -7.72 -26.29 -31.67
C GLN A 558 -8.86 -27.13 -31.10
N HIS A 559 -8.94 -27.24 -29.78
CA HIS A 559 -9.94 -28.06 -29.10
C HIS A 559 -11.24 -27.31 -28.81
N PHE A 560 -11.31 -26.02 -29.17
CA PHE A 560 -12.46 -25.15 -28.88
C PHE A 560 -13.29 -24.92 -30.15
N ASP A 561 -14.57 -25.30 -30.13
CA ASP A 561 -15.54 -24.96 -31.17
C ASP A 561 -16.69 -24.11 -30.58
N PHE A 562 -16.61 -22.79 -30.78
CA PHE A 562 -17.65 -21.86 -30.34
C PHE A 562 -18.81 -21.71 -31.34
N SER A 563 -18.74 -22.32 -32.51
CA SER A 563 -19.78 -22.16 -33.55
C SER A 563 -21.09 -22.87 -33.21
N GLN A 564 -21.00 -23.95 -32.42
CA GLN A 564 -22.14 -24.81 -32.09
C GLN A 564 -22.71 -24.58 -30.69
N THR A 565 -22.05 -23.77 -29.86
CA THR A 565 -22.49 -23.54 -28.48
C THR A 565 -23.58 -22.47 -28.40
N THR A 566 -24.60 -22.72 -27.57
CA THR A 566 -25.65 -21.78 -27.20
C THR A 566 -25.37 -21.07 -25.87
N ALA A 567 -24.27 -21.43 -25.20
CA ALA A 567 -23.90 -20.92 -23.88
C ALA A 567 -23.77 -19.40 -23.86
N LYS A 568 -24.27 -18.77 -22.80
CA LYS A 568 -24.13 -17.33 -22.57
C LYS A 568 -22.76 -17.01 -21.99
N LEU A 569 -22.30 -17.83 -21.06
CA LEU A 569 -21.04 -17.65 -20.34
C LEU A 569 -20.03 -18.71 -20.79
N PHE A 570 -18.78 -18.29 -20.94
CA PHE A 570 -17.64 -19.18 -21.14
C PHE A 570 -16.69 -19.04 -19.96
N TYR A 571 -16.54 -20.11 -19.18
CA TYR A 571 -15.56 -20.18 -18.10
C TYR A 571 -14.31 -20.92 -18.59
N LEU A 572 -13.13 -20.32 -18.40
CA LEU A 572 -11.84 -20.92 -18.71
C LEU A 572 -10.93 -20.86 -17.48
N GLY A 573 -10.54 -22.02 -16.94
CA GLY A 573 -9.57 -22.02 -15.87
C GLY A 573 -9.28 -23.36 -15.19
N PRO A 574 -8.42 -23.35 -14.16
CA PRO A 574 -7.61 -22.21 -13.77
C PRO A 574 -6.45 -22.00 -14.75
N LEU A 575 -6.23 -20.75 -15.17
CA LEU A 575 -5.01 -20.38 -15.90
C LEU A 575 -3.79 -20.52 -14.99
N THR A 576 -2.61 -20.59 -15.60
CA THR A 576 -1.30 -20.92 -14.99
C THR A 576 -1.15 -22.37 -14.50
N LEU A 577 -2.12 -23.23 -14.84
CA LEU A 577 -2.08 -24.69 -14.69
C LEU A 577 -2.19 -25.44 -16.05
N LEU A 578 -2.49 -24.73 -17.14
CA LEU A 578 -2.80 -25.26 -18.47
C LEU A 578 -1.62 -25.02 -19.42
N THR A 579 -0.61 -25.90 -19.37
CA THR A 579 0.70 -25.72 -20.05
C THR A 579 0.61 -25.17 -21.47
N ALA A 580 -0.18 -25.79 -22.35
CA ALA A 580 -0.28 -25.35 -23.75
C ALA A 580 -1.09 -24.04 -23.91
N LEU A 581 -2.12 -23.80 -23.09
CA LEU A 581 -2.88 -22.55 -23.12
C LEU A 581 -2.11 -21.36 -22.51
N ASP A 582 -1.30 -21.61 -21.48
CA ASP A 582 -0.50 -20.61 -20.77
C ASP A 582 0.78 -20.21 -21.53
N GLN A 583 1.06 -20.85 -22.66
CA GLN A 583 2.24 -20.53 -23.47
C GLN A 583 2.18 -19.09 -23.98
N LEU A 584 3.22 -18.30 -23.68
CA LEU A 584 3.42 -16.97 -24.21
C LEU A 584 3.80 -17.02 -25.70
N ILE A 585 3.12 -16.20 -26.50
CA ILE A 585 3.27 -16.07 -27.94
C ILE A 585 3.28 -14.57 -28.32
N ASP A 586 3.58 -14.27 -29.58
CA ASP A 586 3.61 -12.91 -30.13
C ASP A 586 4.47 -11.95 -29.27
N ASP A 587 5.73 -12.30 -29.05
CA ASP A 587 6.70 -11.56 -28.20
C ASP A 587 6.22 -11.32 -26.77
N ASN A 588 5.59 -12.34 -26.15
CA ASN A 588 5.00 -12.29 -24.80
C ASN A 588 3.80 -11.34 -24.67
N LYS A 589 3.19 -10.89 -25.78
CA LYS A 589 2.00 -10.04 -25.74
C LYS A 589 0.70 -10.84 -25.67
N ARG A 590 0.74 -12.12 -26.04
CA ARG A 590 -0.43 -12.99 -26.10
C ARG A 590 -0.12 -14.35 -25.48
N THR A 591 -1.19 -15.07 -25.15
CA THR A 591 -1.16 -16.51 -24.80
C THR A 591 -2.11 -17.27 -25.72
N ASN A 592 -1.98 -18.59 -25.80
CA ASN A 592 -2.98 -19.42 -26.48
C ASN A 592 -4.35 -19.27 -25.78
N ALA A 593 -4.38 -19.15 -24.44
CA ALA A 593 -5.57 -18.78 -23.66
C ALA A 593 -6.19 -17.45 -24.15
N SER A 594 -5.37 -16.42 -24.38
CA SER A 594 -5.86 -15.11 -24.88
C SER A 594 -6.53 -15.23 -26.25
N LYS A 595 -6.09 -16.15 -27.12
CA LYS A 595 -6.73 -16.41 -28.42
C LYS A 595 -8.07 -17.10 -28.26
N VAL A 596 -8.16 -18.08 -27.36
CA VAL A 596 -9.40 -18.78 -27.03
C VAL A 596 -10.43 -17.82 -26.44
N LEU A 597 -10.01 -16.97 -25.50
CA LEU A 597 -10.86 -15.96 -24.88
C LEU A 597 -11.36 -14.92 -25.90
N GLU A 598 -10.48 -14.45 -26.80
CA GLU A 598 -10.88 -13.57 -27.89
C GLU A 598 -11.89 -14.24 -28.84
N ALA A 599 -11.67 -15.51 -29.21
CA ALA A 599 -12.60 -16.25 -30.05
C ALA A 599 -13.97 -16.46 -29.39
N ALA A 600 -14.02 -16.68 -28.07
CA ALA A 600 -15.25 -16.77 -27.30
C ALA A 600 -16.02 -15.43 -27.33
N LEU A 601 -15.32 -14.31 -27.10
CA LEU A 601 -15.90 -12.96 -27.15
C LEU A 601 -16.46 -12.64 -28.55
N LEU A 602 -15.71 -12.95 -29.60
CA LEU A 602 -16.14 -12.76 -30.99
C LEU A 602 -17.36 -13.61 -31.36
N SER A 603 -17.52 -14.77 -30.70
CA SER A 603 -18.68 -15.65 -30.83
C SER A 603 -19.88 -15.22 -29.97
N GLY A 604 -19.74 -14.13 -29.21
CA GLY A 604 -20.80 -13.52 -28.40
C GLY A 604 -20.99 -14.11 -27.00
N LEU A 605 -20.01 -14.83 -26.48
CA LEU A 605 -19.99 -15.32 -25.09
C LEU A 605 -19.36 -14.27 -24.17
N GLU A 606 -19.79 -14.21 -22.89
CA GLU A 606 -19.07 -13.46 -21.86
C GLU A 606 -18.05 -14.37 -21.19
N THR A 607 -16.81 -13.89 -21.04
CA THR A 607 -15.69 -14.69 -20.56
C THR A 607 -15.49 -14.55 -19.05
N ILE A 608 -15.29 -15.68 -18.37
CA ILE A 608 -15.03 -15.78 -16.94
C ILE A 608 -13.74 -16.58 -16.75
N VAL A 609 -12.82 -16.07 -15.95
CA VAL A 609 -11.52 -16.69 -15.73
C VAL A 609 -11.13 -16.65 -14.26
N ASP A 610 -10.50 -17.70 -13.80
CA ASP A 610 -9.76 -17.78 -12.55
C ASP A 610 -8.33 -18.29 -12.77
N PHE A 611 -7.56 -18.27 -11.69
CA PHE A 611 -6.13 -18.61 -11.69
C PHE A 611 -5.83 -19.62 -10.59
N SER A 612 -4.81 -20.43 -10.80
CA SER A 612 -4.25 -21.29 -9.76
C SER A 612 -3.00 -20.66 -9.19
N THR A 613 -2.65 -20.93 -7.94
CA THR A 613 -1.39 -20.46 -7.37
C THR A 613 -0.27 -21.43 -7.72
N THR A 614 0.49 -21.14 -8.79
CA THR A 614 1.63 -21.97 -9.23
C THR A 614 2.95 -21.20 -9.17
N LYS A 615 4.07 -21.92 -8.96
CA LYS A 615 5.42 -21.36 -9.04
C LYS A 615 5.83 -21.20 -10.51
N ASN A 616 5.21 -20.26 -11.22
CA ASN A 616 5.53 -19.94 -12.61
C ASN A 616 6.21 -18.57 -12.69
N SER A 617 7.44 -18.51 -13.19
CA SER A 617 8.17 -17.24 -13.35
C SER A 617 7.53 -16.28 -14.34
N ASN A 618 6.61 -16.78 -15.19
CA ASN A 618 5.84 -15.99 -16.15
C ASN A 618 4.40 -15.71 -15.70
N TYR A 619 4.03 -16.02 -14.46
CA TYR A 619 2.66 -15.89 -13.93
C TYR A 619 2.00 -14.55 -14.29
N SER A 620 2.64 -13.45 -13.87
CA SER A 620 2.22 -12.06 -14.11
C SER A 620 2.06 -11.77 -15.62
N LYS A 621 2.96 -12.30 -16.48
CA LYS A 621 2.90 -12.11 -17.94
C LYS A 621 1.74 -12.87 -18.58
N VAL A 622 1.53 -14.13 -18.19
CA VAL A 622 0.43 -14.98 -18.68
C VAL A 622 -0.92 -14.35 -18.32
N ALA A 623 -1.05 -13.86 -17.09
CA ALA A 623 -2.22 -13.13 -16.64
C ALA A 623 -2.42 -11.85 -17.46
N GLN A 624 -1.41 -10.98 -17.54
CA GLN A 624 -1.49 -9.70 -18.25
C GLN A 624 -1.84 -9.84 -19.74
N ALA A 625 -1.34 -10.89 -20.40
CA ALA A 625 -1.66 -11.18 -21.80
C ALA A 625 -3.11 -11.64 -22.01
N SER A 626 -3.76 -12.20 -20.98
CA SER A 626 -5.12 -12.73 -21.04
C SER A 626 -6.17 -11.74 -20.55
N LEU A 627 -5.83 -10.84 -19.61
CA LEU A 627 -6.72 -9.82 -19.02
C LEU A 627 -7.58 -9.02 -20.01
N PRO A 628 -7.10 -8.57 -21.18
CA PRO A 628 -7.92 -7.80 -22.12
C PRO A 628 -9.15 -8.54 -22.64
N PHE A 629 -9.17 -9.87 -22.55
CA PHE A 629 -10.20 -10.73 -23.09
C PHE A 629 -11.08 -11.37 -22.01
N ILE A 630 -11.01 -10.85 -20.78
CA ILE A 630 -11.75 -11.35 -19.62
C ILE A 630 -12.85 -10.34 -19.25
N ASP A 631 -14.11 -10.78 -19.27
CA ASP A 631 -15.24 -9.96 -18.81
C ASP A 631 -15.38 -9.98 -17.29
N HIS A 632 -15.22 -11.16 -16.67
CA HIS A 632 -15.31 -11.37 -15.23
C HIS A 632 -14.08 -12.16 -14.72
N LEU A 633 -13.34 -11.58 -13.79
CA LEU A 633 -12.16 -12.20 -13.18
C LEU A 633 -12.48 -12.58 -11.73
N ILE A 634 -12.27 -13.85 -11.37
CA ILE A 634 -12.51 -14.38 -10.03
C ILE A 634 -11.18 -14.87 -9.48
N ILE A 635 -10.61 -14.18 -8.50
CA ILE A 635 -9.30 -14.47 -7.92
C ILE A 635 -9.27 -14.16 -6.41
N ASN A 636 -8.39 -14.84 -5.68
CA ASN A 636 -8.08 -14.51 -4.29
C ASN A 636 -6.94 -13.48 -4.17
N GLU A 637 -6.62 -13.06 -2.94
CA GLU A 637 -5.57 -12.08 -2.65
C GLU A 637 -4.16 -12.56 -3.02
N THR A 638 -3.91 -13.87 -2.96
CA THR A 638 -2.61 -14.45 -3.31
C THR A 638 -2.40 -14.40 -4.83
N GLU A 639 -3.39 -14.86 -5.60
CA GLU A 639 -3.40 -14.78 -7.06
C GLU A 639 -3.34 -13.33 -7.53
N ALA A 640 -4.16 -12.44 -6.97
CA ALA A 640 -4.12 -11.01 -7.28
C ALA A 640 -2.73 -10.41 -7.00
N GLY A 641 -2.10 -10.83 -5.90
CA GLY A 641 -0.75 -10.46 -5.56
C GLY A 641 0.28 -10.93 -6.58
N LEU A 642 0.17 -12.17 -7.05
CA LEU A 642 1.04 -12.74 -8.10
C LEU A 642 0.82 -12.10 -9.48
N ILE A 643 -0.41 -11.66 -9.80
CA ILE A 643 -0.70 -10.92 -11.04
C ILE A 643 -0.08 -9.52 -11.00
N LEU A 644 -0.10 -8.87 -9.84
CA LEU A 644 0.36 -7.49 -9.63
C LEU A 644 1.82 -7.40 -9.19
N ASP A 645 2.47 -8.53 -8.90
CA ASP A 645 3.78 -8.64 -8.24
C ASP A 645 3.82 -7.86 -6.90
N GLN A 646 2.75 -7.98 -6.10
CA GLN A 646 2.56 -7.31 -4.81
C GLN A 646 1.99 -8.24 -3.72
N HIS A 647 2.22 -7.94 -2.45
CA HIS A 647 1.54 -8.66 -1.36
C HIS A 647 0.21 -7.97 -1.02
N LEU A 648 -0.91 -8.70 -1.12
CA LEU A 648 -2.25 -8.17 -0.83
C LEU A 648 -2.85 -8.87 0.38
N THR A 649 -3.62 -8.13 1.19
CA THR A 649 -4.18 -8.61 2.46
C THR A 649 -5.71 -8.73 2.46
N SER A 650 -6.38 -8.38 1.35
CA SER A 650 -7.85 -8.52 1.23
C SER A 650 -8.30 -8.55 -0.23
N ALA A 651 -9.27 -9.40 -0.57
CA ALA A 651 -9.96 -9.39 -1.85
C ALA A 651 -11.33 -8.69 -1.74
N ILE A 652 -11.69 -7.93 -2.77
CA ILE A 652 -12.94 -7.17 -2.89
C ILE A 652 -13.51 -7.35 -4.30
N LEU A 653 -14.83 -7.29 -4.46
CA LEU A 653 -15.42 -7.25 -5.79
C LEU A 653 -15.29 -5.81 -6.32
N ILE A 654 -14.63 -5.65 -7.46
CA ILE A 654 -14.45 -4.35 -8.14
C ILE A 654 -15.16 -4.40 -9.48
N THR A 655 -16.10 -3.49 -9.70
CA THR A 655 -16.80 -3.37 -10.99
C THR A 655 -15.95 -2.58 -12.00
N LYS A 656 -16.27 -2.69 -13.31
CA LYS A 656 -15.55 -1.96 -14.37
C LYS A 656 -15.57 -0.43 -14.20
N ASP A 657 -16.60 0.11 -13.53
CA ASP A 657 -16.73 1.53 -13.17
C ASP A 657 -16.07 1.91 -11.83
N GLY A 658 -15.45 0.95 -11.14
CA GLY A 658 -14.67 1.17 -9.93
C GLY A 658 -15.46 1.10 -8.62
N ASN A 659 -16.71 0.63 -8.64
CA ASN A 659 -17.46 0.39 -7.41
C ASN A 659 -16.88 -0.83 -6.68
N ILE A 660 -16.81 -0.72 -5.37
CA ILE A 660 -16.26 -1.74 -4.49
C ILE A 660 -17.39 -2.32 -3.64
N LEU A 661 -17.61 -3.62 -3.75
CA LEU A 661 -18.53 -4.37 -2.89
C LEU A 661 -17.74 -5.30 -1.97
N ARG A 662 -18.27 -5.44 -0.76
CA ARG A 662 -17.65 -6.16 0.35
C ARG A 662 -18.70 -7.04 1.02
N GLN A 663 -18.41 -8.32 1.18
CA GLN A 663 -19.28 -9.28 1.85
C GLN A 663 -18.43 -10.23 2.69
N GLY A 664 -18.63 -10.22 4.01
CA GLY A 664 -17.93 -11.15 4.90
C GLY A 664 -18.44 -12.57 4.71
N SER A 665 -17.61 -13.58 5.00
CA SER A 665 -18.04 -14.97 4.99
C SER A 665 -18.91 -15.32 6.21
N PRO A 666 -19.81 -16.32 6.11
CA PRO A 666 -20.56 -16.83 7.25
C PRO A 666 -19.66 -17.27 8.42
N ILE A 667 -20.10 -17.04 9.66
CA ILE A 667 -19.39 -17.45 10.88
C ILE A 667 -19.78 -18.90 11.21
N LEU A 668 -19.14 -19.85 10.54
CA LEU A 668 -19.46 -21.26 10.70
C LEU A 668 -18.90 -21.86 12.01
N PRO A 669 -19.64 -22.77 12.67
CA PRO A 669 -19.11 -23.59 13.77
C PRO A 669 -17.93 -24.45 13.31
N ALA A 670 -17.00 -24.76 14.20
CA ALA A 670 -15.78 -25.51 13.86
C ALA A 670 -16.10 -26.92 13.34
N GLU A 671 -17.11 -27.57 13.90
CA GLU A 671 -17.63 -28.88 13.51
C GLU A 671 -18.28 -28.91 12.12
N PHE A 672 -18.64 -27.75 11.58
CA PHE A 672 -19.17 -27.65 10.23
C PHE A 672 -18.05 -27.78 9.18
N ILE A 673 -16.81 -27.42 9.51
CA ILE A 673 -15.69 -27.36 8.57
C ILE A 673 -14.99 -28.72 8.52
N LYS A 674 -15.23 -29.48 7.45
CA LYS A 674 -14.56 -30.76 7.18
C LYS A 674 -13.40 -30.65 6.20
N GLY A 675 -13.47 -29.70 5.27
CA GLY A 675 -12.40 -29.45 4.30
C GLY A 675 -12.55 -28.11 3.59
N ALA A 676 -11.45 -27.50 3.15
CA ALA A 676 -11.48 -26.24 2.39
C ALA A 676 -11.25 -26.44 0.88
N VAL A 677 -11.11 -27.69 0.42
CA VAL A 677 -10.84 -28.02 -0.97
C VAL A 677 -12.05 -27.63 -1.83
N GLY A 678 -11.83 -26.93 -2.94
CA GLY A 678 -12.90 -26.51 -3.86
C GLY A 678 -13.75 -25.33 -3.39
N ALA A 679 -13.46 -24.71 -2.24
CA ALA A 679 -14.23 -23.55 -1.76
C ALA A 679 -14.17 -22.34 -2.71
N GLY A 680 -13.05 -22.16 -3.41
CA GLY A 680 -12.89 -21.17 -4.48
C GLY A 680 -13.78 -21.47 -5.68
N ASP A 681 -13.80 -22.73 -6.14
CA ASP A 681 -14.64 -23.18 -7.27
C ASP A 681 -16.13 -23.07 -6.93
N ALA A 682 -16.51 -23.37 -5.68
CA ALA A 682 -17.86 -23.20 -5.16
C ALA A 682 -18.24 -21.71 -5.12
N PHE A 683 -17.36 -20.85 -4.62
CA PHE A 683 -17.56 -19.40 -4.69
C PHE A 683 -17.75 -18.93 -6.15
N ALA A 684 -16.91 -19.41 -7.07
CA ALA A 684 -17.01 -19.09 -8.50
C ALA A 684 -18.35 -19.56 -9.10
N ALA A 685 -18.83 -20.76 -8.75
CA ALA A 685 -20.14 -21.24 -9.16
C ALA A 685 -21.29 -20.33 -8.70
N GLY A 686 -21.24 -19.83 -7.46
CA GLY A 686 -22.20 -18.87 -6.94
C GLY A 686 -22.17 -17.52 -7.68
N MET A 687 -20.98 -17.01 -8.00
CA MET A 687 -20.79 -15.82 -8.83
C MET A 687 -21.36 -16.03 -10.24
N ILE A 688 -21.02 -17.16 -10.88
CA ILE A 688 -21.48 -17.51 -12.23
C ILE A 688 -23.00 -17.60 -12.30
N TYR A 689 -23.65 -18.21 -11.30
CA TYR A 689 -25.11 -18.28 -11.23
C TYR A 689 -25.74 -16.89 -11.21
N GLY A 690 -25.28 -16.00 -10.32
CA GLY A 690 -25.82 -14.64 -10.21
C GLY A 690 -25.54 -13.78 -11.45
N ILE A 691 -24.36 -13.92 -12.07
CA ILE A 691 -24.01 -13.26 -13.34
C ILE A 691 -24.92 -13.76 -14.47
N HIS A 692 -25.12 -15.08 -14.58
CA HIS A 692 -25.97 -15.69 -15.61
C HIS A 692 -27.40 -15.16 -15.51
N GLU A 693 -27.99 -15.21 -14.32
CA GLU A 693 -29.36 -14.77 -14.03
C GLU A 693 -29.50 -13.25 -13.90
N GLN A 694 -28.42 -12.49 -14.10
CA GLN A 694 -28.37 -11.02 -14.02
C GLN A 694 -28.88 -10.47 -12.67
N TRP A 695 -28.54 -11.14 -11.58
CA TRP A 695 -28.85 -10.68 -10.24
C TRP A 695 -28.02 -9.45 -9.86
N PRO A 696 -28.54 -8.57 -8.98
CA PRO A 696 -27.75 -7.51 -8.36
C PRO A 696 -26.43 -8.05 -7.79
N LEU A 697 -25.32 -7.33 -7.98
CA LEU A 697 -23.98 -7.84 -7.64
C LEU A 697 -23.79 -8.10 -6.14
N ASP A 698 -24.47 -7.33 -5.28
CA ASP A 698 -24.53 -7.57 -3.84
C ASP A 698 -25.21 -8.89 -3.51
N LYS A 699 -26.35 -9.19 -4.16
CA LYS A 699 -27.05 -10.47 -4.03
C LYS A 699 -26.21 -11.63 -4.58
N THR A 700 -25.54 -11.43 -5.71
CA THR A 700 -24.63 -12.40 -6.33
C THR A 700 -23.46 -12.72 -5.41
N LEU A 701 -22.83 -11.69 -4.84
CA LEU A 701 -21.71 -11.84 -3.92
C LEU A 701 -22.14 -12.52 -2.60
N HIS A 702 -23.33 -12.18 -2.09
CA HIS A 702 -23.92 -12.86 -0.94
C HIS A 702 -24.11 -14.36 -1.21
N LEU A 703 -24.68 -14.73 -2.37
CA LEU A 703 -24.82 -16.13 -2.76
C LEU A 703 -23.44 -16.81 -2.84
N ALA A 704 -22.48 -16.18 -3.50
CA ALA A 704 -21.14 -16.75 -3.70
C ALA A 704 -20.44 -17.08 -2.37
N VAL A 705 -20.49 -16.19 -1.37
CA VAL A 705 -19.89 -16.50 -0.05
C VAL A 705 -20.62 -17.63 0.68
N CYS A 706 -21.93 -17.75 0.50
CA CYS A 706 -22.72 -18.82 1.12
C CYS A 706 -22.45 -20.16 0.45
N VAL A 707 -22.33 -20.18 -0.87
CA VAL A 707 -21.99 -21.38 -1.66
C VAL A 707 -20.56 -21.84 -1.33
N GLY A 708 -19.59 -20.92 -1.28
CA GLY A 708 -18.22 -21.24 -0.85
C GLY A 708 -18.13 -21.68 0.62
N ALA A 709 -19.02 -21.21 1.49
CA ALA A 709 -19.10 -21.65 2.87
C ALA A 709 -19.77 -23.04 2.99
N MET A 710 -20.79 -23.32 2.17
CA MET A 710 -21.49 -24.61 2.17
C MET A 710 -20.58 -25.77 1.74
N SER A 711 -19.68 -25.53 0.78
CA SER A 711 -18.73 -26.56 0.34
C SER A 711 -17.81 -27.03 1.47
N LEU A 712 -17.61 -26.24 2.52
CA LEU A 712 -16.78 -26.61 3.67
C LEU A 712 -17.36 -27.76 4.51
N SER A 713 -18.63 -28.11 4.30
CA SER A 713 -19.35 -29.16 5.05
C SER A 713 -18.96 -30.59 4.69
N ASP A 714 -18.12 -30.75 3.67
CA ASP A 714 -17.67 -32.04 3.18
C ASP A 714 -16.16 -32.04 2.89
N GLU A 715 -15.60 -33.23 2.79
CA GLU A 715 -14.18 -33.44 2.53
C GLU A 715 -13.80 -33.34 1.05
N THR A 716 -14.77 -33.50 0.16
CA THR A 716 -14.61 -33.41 -1.29
C THR A 716 -14.97 -32.01 -1.82
N SER A 717 -14.51 -31.68 -3.02
CA SER A 717 -14.73 -30.38 -3.67
C SER A 717 -16.21 -30.00 -3.84
N CYS A 718 -17.08 -31.00 -4.06
CA CYS A 718 -18.48 -30.79 -4.41
C CYS A 718 -19.46 -31.52 -3.47
N GLY A 719 -19.01 -32.42 -2.60
CA GLY A 719 -19.89 -33.31 -1.82
C GLY A 719 -20.77 -32.57 -0.80
N GLY A 720 -20.31 -31.42 -0.33
CA GLY A 720 -21.04 -30.58 0.63
C GLY A 720 -22.12 -29.72 0.00
N MET A 721 -22.18 -29.67 -1.34
CA MET A 721 -23.06 -28.74 -2.04
C MET A 721 -24.54 -29.08 -1.89
N LYS A 722 -25.33 -28.00 -1.83
CA LYS A 722 -26.77 -28.00 -1.60
C LYS A 722 -27.48 -27.04 -2.56
N THR A 723 -28.80 -27.02 -2.50
CA THR A 723 -29.61 -26.07 -3.27
C THR A 723 -29.29 -24.63 -2.87
N ILE A 724 -29.65 -23.67 -3.73
CA ILE A 724 -29.42 -22.23 -3.46
C ILE A 724 -30.04 -21.79 -2.14
N ASP A 725 -31.28 -22.21 -1.86
CA ASP A 725 -31.98 -21.83 -0.64
C ASP A 725 -31.29 -22.38 0.61
N GLU A 726 -30.81 -23.62 0.56
CA GLU A 726 -30.04 -24.23 1.66
C GLU A 726 -28.69 -23.56 1.85
N CYS A 727 -28.01 -23.15 0.77
CA CYS A 727 -26.78 -22.38 0.86
C CYS A 727 -27.02 -21.03 1.56
N ILE A 728 -28.04 -20.28 1.14
CA ILE A 728 -28.39 -18.97 1.71
C ILE A 728 -28.76 -19.08 3.19
N GLN A 729 -29.38 -20.19 3.64
CA GLN A 729 -29.70 -20.41 5.05
C GLN A 729 -28.48 -20.38 5.99
N LEU A 730 -27.23 -20.44 5.49
CA LEU A 730 -26.03 -20.22 6.30
C LEU A 730 -25.94 -18.79 6.85
N GLU A 731 -26.70 -17.84 6.31
CA GLU A 731 -26.81 -16.47 6.85
C GLU A 731 -27.28 -16.45 8.32
N LYS A 732 -27.99 -17.49 8.78
CA LYS A 732 -28.44 -17.64 10.17
C LYS A 732 -27.29 -17.64 11.18
N PHE A 733 -26.08 -17.98 10.75
CA PHE A 733 -24.87 -17.95 11.58
C PHE A 733 -24.25 -16.55 11.66
N GLY A 734 -24.77 -15.58 10.91
CA GLY A 734 -24.21 -14.25 10.78
C GLY A 734 -22.95 -14.23 9.91
N PHE A 735 -22.52 -13.02 9.53
CA PHE A 735 -21.35 -12.80 8.69
C PHE A 735 -20.22 -12.13 9.47
N ARG A 736 -18.97 -12.44 9.09
CA ARG A 736 -17.78 -11.75 9.61
C ARG A 736 -17.84 -10.27 9.26
N LYS A 737 -17.38 -9.41 10.18
CA LYS A 737 -17.20 -7.98 9.91
C LYS A 737 -15.95 -7.78 9.06
N LEU A 738 -16.07 -6.96 8.01
CA LEU A 738 -15.01 -6.61 7.06
C LEU A 738 -14.37 -5.26 7.36
#